data_AF-A0A7Z9GG49-F1
#
_entry.id   AF-A0A7Z9GG49-F1
#
_cell.length_a   1.000
_cell.length_b   1.000
_cell.length_c   1.000
_cell.angle_alpha   90.00
_cell.angle_beta   90.00
_cell.angle_gamma   90.00
#
_symmetry.space_group_name_H-M   'P 1'
#
loop_
_entity.id
_entity.type
_entity.pdbx_description
1 polymer ?
#
loop_
_entity_poly.entity_id
_entity_poly.type
_entity_poly.pdbx_seq_one_letter_code
_entity_poly.pdbx_strand_id
1 'polypeptide(L)'
;PEDRWGGIMRSITTNDFEATNIEFIEFWMMDPFHNSQGFENKTGGDLYFNLGSVSEDVLKDGRKSFENGLPSTQDTTGLVDETAWGRVPSQSQNIVDAFSNDPGSRSYQDIGLDGLNDVDEATYFNDFLTALQPTLNSAAYDSLVSDPSSDKYNYFRGKKYDDAKKNILDRYHYYNGLEGNSTTTETSPEDYPTSATTLPNKEDINRDNTLAEKESYYQYRVSLRPQDMDEVGKNHITDIVVGSGKRDDGSTIDVKWYQFKIPVHKPERTIGTIQDFKSIRFVRMFYHGFTDSVICRFAKFGLVRSEWRKFECTDQNDCLDDGDLVMDDDFDETTFDVSVVNIEENGTRYPVNYVIPPGIIRELDFTDQNQRALNEQSLSMKVCGLEDGHSRAAYKVVDFDFRSYKKLKMFIHAEDASGESLTKNGDLRVFIRLGSDFTENYYEYEIPLTLTPWGTTKEDPDAIWPEANHFDFEFSVLHKVKRDRNEANWPVAVKFPENGTPDGANLIYVKGNPDLSRLKTIMIGVRNPKKLSAGSSDDGQDKCAEIWVNELRLSDFDENAGWAANTRITAKMANFAIMNLSGNVRTPGFGSIDKKVAERDRETSLAYDLSSTVQLGRFIPDKVGIKIPMYVGISEQVKKPQYNPLDRDILMKDALESYDPSKQDSLKKVVRDYTKRKSLNFTNVQKSRGKGSKKPHIYDIENIALTYAYTEDSHQDIETEYDDAYTHRGALNYNFSNKPKNFKPFGKAKVLRKNKYLRIVKDFNFYLMPSRLSFRTDLNRSFSEAKPRNTSGYDLIIDPVFAKTFLWNRDYNLKYDLSRALKFDFKATNRAIVDEPPGRIDTDEKKDSIKTNLYNFGRNTNYRHAANASFTVPLS
;
A
#
# COMPACT_ATOMS: atom_id res chain seq x y z
N PRO A 1 -0.83 5.76 -51.12
CA PRO A 1 -1.28 6.22 -49.78
C PRO A 1 -1.56 5.05 -48.83
N GLU A 2 -2.27 4.03 -49.30
CA GLU A 2 -2.69 2.88 -48.50
C GLU A 2 -1.55 2.15 -47.77
N ASP A 3 -0.39 1.97 -48.40
CA ASP A 3 0.80 1.30 -47.80
C ASP A 3 1.59 2.18 -46.82
N ARG A 4 1.16 3.43 -46.60
CA ARG A 4 1.82 4.37 -45.67
C ARG A 4 1.07 4.39 -44.34
N TRP A 5 1.79 4.68 -43.26
CA TRP A 5 1.23 4.84 -41.94
C TRP A 5 1.69 6.16 -41.31
N GLY A 6 0.89 6.68 -40.38
CA GLY A 6 1.23 7.83 -39.56
C GLY A 6 0.83 7.55 -38.12
N GLY A 7 1.75 7.78 -37.18
CA GLY A 7 1.52 7.41 -35.79
C GLY A 7 2.15 8.35 -34.78
N ILE A 8 1.64 8.26 -33.56
CA ILE A 8 2.14 8.97 -32.39
C ILE A 8 2.37 7.96 -31.28
N MET A 9 3.34 8.22 -30.42
CA MET A 9 3.61 7.37 -29.26
C MET A 9 3.86 8.19 -28.00
N ARG A 10 3.63 7.54 -26.86
CA ARG A 10 3.74 8.16 -25.53
C ARG A 10 4.26 7.14 -24.53
N SER A 11 5.06 7.60 -23.57
CA SER A 11 5.45 6.82 -22.41
C SER A 11 4.31 6.68 -21.39
N ILE A 12 4.23 5.52 -20.76
CA ILE A 12 3.28 5.17 -19.72
C ILE A 12 3.98 5.28 -18.36
N THR A 13 3.42 6.06 -17.44
CA THR A 13 4.01 6.28 -16.12
C THR A 13 3.78 5.12 -15.16
N THR A 14 2.65 4.43 -15.29
CA THR A 14 2.23 3.30 -14.45
C THR A 14 2.27 2.04 -15.29
N ASN A 15 3.39 1.33 -15.24
CA ASN A 15 3.72 0.25 -16.17
C ASN A 15 3.09 -1.11 -15.82
N ASP A 16 2.75 -1.33 -14.55
CA ASP A 16 2.13 -2.57 -14.08
C ASP A 16 0.60 -2.49 -14.18
N PHE A 17 0.08 -2.91 -15.34
CA PHE A 17 -1.36 -2.89 -15.61
C PHE A 17 -2.11 -3.97 -14.81
N GLU A 18 -1.45 -5.07 -14.43
CA GLU A 18 -2.05 -6.11 -13.60
C GLU A 18 -2.26 -5.63 -12.15
N ALA A 19 -1.25 -5.00 -11.57
CA ALA A 19 -1.37 -4.43 -10.24
C ALA A 19 -2.41 -3.30 -10.20
N THR A 20 -2.47 -2.48 -11.25
CA THR A 20 -3.40 -1.33 -11.34
C THR A 20 -4.76 -1.64 -11.94
N ASN A 21 -4.97 -2.88 -12.38
CA ASN A 21 -6.19 -3.39 -13.00
C ASN A 21 -6.69 -2.53 -14.18
N ILE A 22 -5.78 -2.13 -15.06
CA ILE A 22 -6.14 -1.46 -16.32
C ILE A 22 -6.69 -2.52 -17.25
N GLU A 23 -7.98 -2.40 -17.62
CA GLU A 23 -8.68 -3.41 -18.42
C GLU A 23 -8.99 -2.92 -19.84
N PHE A 24 -9.17 -1.62 -20.04
CA PHE A 24 -9.63 -1.09 -21.32
C PHE A 24 -8.87 0.14 -21.79
N ILE A 25 -8.68 0.23 -23.11
CA ILE A 25 -8.46 1.51 -23.80
C ILE A 25 -9.84 2.05 -24.17
N GLU A 26 -10.23 3.20 -23.62
CA GLU A 26 -11.53 3.82 -23.87
C GLU A 26 -11.37 5.18 -24.54
N PHE A 27 -12.18 5.42 -25.58
CA PHE A 27 -12.30 6.75 -26.16
C PHE A 27 -13.65 7.02 -26.81
N TRP A 28 -14.00 8.30 -26.88
CA TRP A 28 -15.14 8.81 -27.64
C TRP A 28 -14.64 9.47 -28.92
N MET A 29 -15.01 8.91 -30.08
CA MET A 29 -14.64 9.42 -31.39
C MET A 29 -15.84 10.02 -32.10
N MET A 30 -15.70 11.26 -32.59
CA MET A 30 -16.66 11.85 -33.53
C MET A 30 -16.62 11.11 -34.85
N ASP A 31 -17.77 10.90 -35.48
CA ASP A 31 -17.84 10.31 -36.82
C ASP A 31 -16.85 10.97 -37.81
N PRO A 32 -15.80 10.24 -38.23
CA PRO A 32 -14.76 10.78 -39.10
C PRO A 32 -15.26 11.04 -40.53
N PHE A 33 -16.39 10.44 -40.92
CA PHE A 33 -16.96 10.55 -42.27
C PHE A 33 -18.16 11.48 -42.35
N HIS A 34 -18.43 12.22 -41.28
CA HIS A 34 -19.50 13.21 -41.29
C HIS A 34 -19.21 14.35 -42.28
N ASN A 35 -20.19 14.72 -43.12
CA ASN A 35 -20.05 15.71 -44.20
C ASN A 35 -19.53 17.08 -43.72
N SER A 36 -19.65 17.41 -42.44
CA SER A 36 -19.11 18.67 -41.88
C SER A 36 -17.59 18.71 -41.74
N GLN A 37 -16.91 17.56 -41.87
CA GLN A 37 -15.45 17.48 -41.74
C GLN A 37 -14.72 18.14 -42.94
N GLY A 38 -15.43 18.35 -44.06
CA GLY A 38 -14.89 19.02 -45.24
C GLY A 38 -14.16 18.11 -46.24
N PHE A 39 -14.16 16.80 -46.00
CA PHE A 39 -13.55 15.78 -46.87
C PHE A 39 -14.63 14.81 -47.37
N GLU A 40 -14.61 14.46 -48.66
CA GLU A 40 -15.54 13.48 -49.26
C GLU A 40 -15.01 12.03 -49.18
N ASN A 41 -14.05 11.75 -48.30
CA ASN A 41 -13.50 10.41 -48.13
C ASN A 41 -14.56 9.48 -47.51
N LYS A 42 -14.81 8.33 -48.13
CA LYS A 42 -15.78 7.30 -47.67
C LYS A 42 -15.21 5.88 -47.70
N THR A 43 -13.94 5.70 -48.06
CA THR A 43 -13.31 4.36 -48.19
C THR A 43 -12.83 3.82 -46.84
N GLY A 44 -12.47 4.70 -45.91
CA GLY A 44 -12.02 4.34 -44.58
C GLY A 44 -10.61 3.73 -44.54
N GLY A 45 -10.25 3.19 -43.37
CA GLY A 45 -8.94 2.59 -43.10
C GLY A 45 -8.93 1.92 -41.73
N ASP A 46 -7.76 1.68 -41.16
CA ASP A 46 -7.60 1.03 -39.86
C ASP A 46 -6.78 1.88 -38.89
N LEU A 47 -7.22 1.91 -37.63
CA LEU A 47 -6.54 2.54 -36.49
C LEU A 47 -5.97 1.44 -35.61
N TYR A 48 -4.69 1.54 -35.28
CA TYR A 48 -3.99 0.57 -34.46
C TYR A 48 -3.50 1.17 -33.16
N PHE A 49 -3.52 0.36 -32.11
CA PHE A 49 -2.88 0.64 -30.83
C PHE A 49 -1.85 -0.45 -30.54
N ASN A 50 -0.65 -0.05 -30.17
CA ASN A 50 0.39 -0.95 -29.66
C ASN A 50 0.65 -0.62 -28.19
N LEU A 51 0.57 -1.62 -27.31
CA LEU A 51 0.87 -1.50 -25.89
C LEU A 51 2.03 -2.42 -25.50
N GLY A 52 3.11 -1.87 -24.95
CA GLY A 52 4.22 -2.67 -24.45
C GLY A 52 5.53 -1.91 -24.43
N SER A 53 6.60 -2.55 -24.87
CA SER A 53 7.86 -1.89 -25.20
C SER A 53 7.86 -1.55 -26.68
N VAL A 54 7.69 -0.27 -26.99
CA VAL A 54 7.80 0.25 -28.36
C VAL A 54 9.16 0.89 -28.52
N SER A 55 9.75 0.76 -29.70
CA SER A 55 11.06 1.35 -29.97
C SER A 55 10.97 2.88 -30.02
N GLU A 56 11.91 3.55 -29.35
CA GLU A 56 12.10 5.00 -29.32
C GLU A 56 13.05 5.50 -30.43
N ASP A 57 13.72 4.57 -31.12
CA ASP A 57 14.55 4.79 -32.31
C ASP A 57 13.63 5.09 -33.50
N VAL A 58 13.34 6.39 -33.72
CA VAL A 58 12.42 6.90 -34.74
C VAL A 58 13.11 6.84 -36.10
N LEU A 59 14.33 7.36 -36.19
CA LEU A 59 15.23 7.22 -37.32
C LEU A 59 16.05 5.95 -37.13
N LYS A 60 15.71 4.88 -37.86
CA LYS A 60 16.29 3.53 -37.68
C LYS A 60 17.78 3.47 -38.03
N ASP A 61 18.64 3.93 -37.13
CA ASP A 61 20.11 3.85 -37.23
C ASP A 61 20.79 3.35 -35.94
N GLY A 62 20.02 3.17 -34.85
CA GLY A 62 20.54 2.67 -33.57
C GLY A 62 21.44 3.66 -32.84
N ARG A 63 21.38 4.95 -33.21
CA ARG A 63 22.06 6.04 -32.52
C ARG A 63 21.02 6.97 -31.93
N LYS A 64 21.22 7.36 -30.68
CA LYS A 64 20.32 8.28 -29.99
C LYS A 64 20.48 9.68 -30.55
N SER A 65 19.50 10.18 -31.32
CA SER A 65 19.47 11.58 -31.71
C SER A 65 18.99 12.48 -30.55
N PHE A 66 19.65 13.63 -30.37
CA PHE A 66 19.24 14.68 -29.43
C PHE A 66 19.84 16.03 -29.81
N GLU A 67 18.97 17.01 -30.03
CA GLU A 67 19.31 18.33 -30.58
C GLU A 67 20.31 19.12 -29.73
N ASN A 68 20.21 19.04 -28.40
CA ASN A 68 21.11 19.78 -27.51
C ASN A 68 22.55 19.24 -27.50
N GLY A 69 22.78 18.06 -28.09
CA GLY A 69 24.12 17.51 -28.32
C GLY A 69 24.74 17.96 -29.64
N LEU A 70 23.96 18.59 -30.53
CA LEU A 70 24.46 19.07 -31.80
C LEU A 70 25.38 20.29 -31.60
N PRO A 71 26.33 20.52 -32.53
CA PRO A 71 27.26 21.65 -32.46
C PRO A 71 26.54 23.00 -32.34
N SER A 72 27.10 23.90 -31.54
CA SER A 72 26.56 25.25 -31.33
C SER A 72 26.99 26.24 -32.43
N THR A 73 27.75 25.78 -33.42
CA THR A 73 28.30 26.53 -34.55
C THR A 73 28.23 25.68 -35.82
N GLN A 74 28.53 26.27 -36.97
CA GLN A 74 28.57 25.56 -38.26
C GLN A 74 29.71 24.52 -38.38
N ASP A 75 30.70 24.52 -37.48
CA ASP A 75 31.78 23.52 -37.50
C ASP A 75 31.34 22.22 -36.81
N THR A 76 31.15 21.18 -37.61
CA THR A 76 30.69 19.85 -37.17
C THR A 76 31.84 18.86 -36.97
N THR A 77 33.10 19.27 -37.24
CA THR A 77 34.25 18.37 -37.34
C THR A 77 34.52 17.62 -36.03
N GLY A 78 34.33 16.29 -36.04
CA GLY A 78 34.60 15.42 -34.88
C GLY A 78 33.61 15.56 -33.73
N LEU A 79 32.48 16.24 -33.95
CA LEU A 79 31.39 16.43 -32.98
C LEU A 79 30.12 15.66 -33.33
N VAL A 80 29.98 15.22 -34.59
CA VAL A 80 28.84 14.46 -35.11
C VAL A 80 29.29 13.21 -35.85
N ASP A 81 28.45 12.17 -35.80
CA ASP A 81 28.55 10.96 -36.61
C ASP A 81 27.48 11.04 -37.72
N GLU A 82 27.81 10.61 -38.95
CA GLU A 82 26.85 10.54 -40.07
C GLU A 82 26.17 9.15 -40.12
N THR A 83 24.86 9.13 -40.34
CA THR A 83 24.02 7.92 -40.41
C THR A 83 23.19 7.91 -41.70
N ALA A 84 22.42 6.86 -41.98
CA ALA A 84 21.57 6.85 -43.18
C ALA A 84 20.52 7.98 -43.21
N TRP A 85 20.20 8.57 -42.05
CA TRP A 85 19.13 9.54 -41.89
C TRP A 85 19.61 10.96 -41.61
N GLY A 86 20.89 11.16 -41.27
CA GLY A 86 21.45 12.50 -41.08
C GLY A 86 22.70 12.50 -40.20
N ARG A 87 22.78 13.47 -39.27
CA ARG A 87 23.89 13.67 -38.33
C ARG A 87 23.40 13.54 -36.89
N VAL A 88 24.05 12.68 -36.13
CA VAL A 88 23.79 12.50 -34.69
C VAL A 88 25.00 12.94 -33.88
N PRO A 89 24.84 13.45 -32.65
CA PRO A 89 25.99 13.80 -31.80
C PRO A 89 26.92 12.59 -31.56
N SER A 90 28.23 12.76 -31.74
CA SER A 90 29.21 11.68 -31.47
C SER A 90 29.28 11.31 -29.98
N GLN A 91 28.81 12.20 -29.09
CA GLN A 91 28.69 11.93 -27.66
C GLN A 91 27.38 11.21 -27.37
N SER A 92 27.44 10.03 -26.77
CA SER A 92 26.25 9.20 -26.51
C SER A 92 25.48 9.58 -25.24
N GLN A 93 25.97 10.52 -24.44
CA GLN A 93 25.34 10.89 -23.16
C GLN A 93 24.88 12.33 -23.15
N ASN A 94 23.57 12.51 -23.01
CA ASN A 94 22.96 13.79 -22.67
C ASN A 94 23.03 14.01 -21.15
N ILE A 95 23.77 15.02 -20.69
CA ILE A 95 23.92 15.32 -19.26
C ILE A 95 22.78 16.21 -18.75
N VAL A 96 22.31 17.15 -19.57
CA VAL A 96 21.28 18.14 -19.21
C VAL A 96 20.33 18.32 -20.36
N ASP A 97 19.03 18.20 -20.09
CA ASP A 97 17.95 18.30 -21.07
C ASP A 97 17.58 19.77 -21.38
N ALA A 98 18.56 20.55 -21.86
CA ALA A 98 18.38 21.96 -22.18
C ALA A 98 19.35 22.39 -23.30
N PHE A 99 18.92 23.36 -24.10
CA PHE A 99 19.75 24.03 -25.11
C PHE A 99 20.82 24.93 -24.47
N SER A 100 21.82 25.31 -25.27
CA SER A 100 22.79 26.32 -24.86
C SER A 100 22.13 27.69 -24.64
N ASN A 101 22.64 28.46 -23.69
CA ASN A 101 22.24 29.86 -23.44
C ASN A 101 22.97 30.86 -24.36
N ASP A 102 23.91 30.40 -25.18
CA ASP A 102 24.69 31.26 -26.07
C ASP A 102 23.81 31.80 -27.21
N PRO A 103 23.78 33.14 -27.44
CA PRO A 103 22.99 33.73 -28.51
C PRO A 103 23.40 33.19 -29.88
N GLY A 104 22.42 32.69 -30.64
CA GLY A 104 22.63 32.17 -31.99
C GLY A 104 23.04 30.70 -32.08
N SER A 105 23.30 30.00 -30.96
CA SER A 105 23.56 28.55 -30.99
C SER A 105 22.31 27.75 -31.34
N ARG A 106 21.12 28.26 -30.97
CA ARG A 106 19.86 27.53 -31.12
C ARG A 106 19.51 27.21 -32.57
N SER A 107 19.85 28.06 -33.53
CA SER A 107 19.60 27.80 -34.96
C SER A 107 20.42 26.64 -35.54
N TYR A 108 21.47 26.20 -34.84
CA TYR A 108 22.29 25.05 -35.23
C TYR A 108 21.94 23.78 -34.45
N GLN A 109 21.13 23.91 -33.39
CA GLN A 109 20.71 22.80 -32.53
C GLN A 109 19.26 22.41 -32.76
N ASP A 110 18.35 23.38 -32.93
CA ASP A 110 16.91 23.21 -33.16
C ASP A 110 16.62 22.85 -34.64
N ILE A 111 17.24 21.76 -35.10
CA ILE A 111 17.26 21.30 -36.50
C ILE A 111 16.77 19.85 -36.65
N GLY A 112 15.79 19.46 -35.84
CA GLY A 112 15.14 18.17 -36.00
C GLY A 112 15.91 16.97 -35.45
N LEU A 113 15.35 15.78 -35.67
CA LEU A 113 15.97 14.51 -35.24
C LEU A 113 17.05 14.05 -36.20
N ASP A 114 17.04 14.49 -37.46
CA ASP A 114 18.06 14.18 -38.44
C ASP A 114 19.32 15.03 -38.24
N GLY A 115 19.25 16.15 -37.52
CA GLY A 115 20.41 16.99 -37.23
C GLY A 115 20.95 17.71 -38.46
N LEU A 116 20.08 17.95 -39.45
CA LEU A 116 20.36 18.69 -40.67
C LEU A 116 19.37 19.85 -40.76
N ASN A 117 19.79 20.99 -41.29
CA ASN A 117 18.85 22.05 -41.65
C ASN A 117 18.41 21.85 -43.11
N ASP A 118 17.33 22.54 -43.53
CA ASP A 118 16.80 22.47 -44.91
C ASP A 118 17.89 22.50 -46.02
N VAL A 119 18.94 23.31 -45.82
CA VAL A 119 20.02 23.51 -46.81
C VAL A 119 20.97 22.32 -46.86
N ASP A 120 21.35 21.80 -45.70
CA ASP A 120 22.22 20.64 -45.58
C ASP A 120 21.48 19.37 -46.01
N GLU A 121 20.18 19.25 -45.73
CA GLU A 121 19.32 18.15 -46.20
C GLU A 121 19.30 18.02 -47.72
N ALA A 122 19.15 19.15 -48.44
CA ALA A 122 19.13 19.15 -49.89
C ALA A 122 20.43 18.61 -50.49
N THR A 123 21.55 18.81 -49.80
CA THR A 123 22.86 18.25 -50.18
C THR A 123 22.99 16.80 -49.75
N TYR A 124 22.54 16.44 -48.55
CA TYR A 124 22.65 15.11 -47.96
C TYR A 124 21.79 14.08 -48.72
N PHE A 125 20.57 14.45 -49.07
CA PHE A 125 19.60 13.61 -49.77
C PHE A 125 19.59 13.83 -51.29
N ASN A 126 20.67 14.37 -51.86
CA ASN A 126 20.73 14.69 -53.30
C ASN A 126 20.45 13.48 -54.21
N ASP A 127 20.91 12.29 -53.82
CA ASP A 127 20.66 11.05 -54.57
C ASP A 127 19.17 10.68 -54.57
N PHE A 128 18.48 10.88 -53.44
CA PHE A 128 17.03 10.67 -53.30
C PHE A 128 16.23 11.69 -54.12
N LEU A 129 16.61 12.97 -54.05
CA LEU A 129 15.97 14.03 -54.83
C LEU A 129 16.14 13.78 -56.34
N THR A 130 17.34 13.42 -56.78
CA THR A 130 17.62 13.12 -58.20
C THR A 130 16.80 11.93 -58.70
N ALA A 131 16.60 10.90 -57.87
CA ALA A 131 15.80 9.73 -58.23
C ALA A 131 14.29 10.04 -58.40
N LEU A 132 13.76 11.02 -57.66
CA LEU A 132 12.35 11.39 -57.69
C LEU A 132 12.00 12.47 -58.71
N GLN A 133 12.99 13.25 -59.17
CA GLN A 133 12.83 14.29 -60.18
C GLN A 133 12.02 13.88 -61.44
N PRO A 134 12.23 12.68 -62.06
CA PRO A 134 11.45 12.28 -63.22
C PRO A 134 10.01 11.83 -62.90
N THR A 135 9.69 11.60 -61.63
CA THR A 135 8.40 11.03 -61.19
C THR A 135 7.43 12.11 -60.68
N LEU A 136 7.96 13.20 -60.10
CA LEU A 136 7.17 14.28 -59.52
C LEU A 136 6.90 15.42 -60.52
N ASN A 137 5.78 16.12 -60.34
CA ASN A 137 5.54 17.38 -61.04
C ASN A 137 6.41 18.51 -60.45
N SER A 138 6.62 19.60 -61.21
CA SER A 138 7.51 20.70 -60.78
C SER A 138 7.15 21.25 -59.40
N ALA A 139 5.87 21.51 -59.12
CA ALA A 139 5.46 22.08 -57.84
C ALA A 139 5.70 21.13 -56.65
N ALA A 140 5.47 19.83 -56.84
CA ALA A 140 5.72 18.82 -55.82
C ALA A 140 7.23 18.61 -55.61
N TYR A 141 8.01 18.65 -56.69
CA TYR A 141 9.48 18.56 -56.62
C TYR A 141 10.06 19.78 -55.90
N ASP A 142 9.63 20.99 -56.24
CA ASP A 142 10.09 22.22 -55.59
C ASP A 142 9.74 22.24 -54.10
N SER A 143 8.56 21.72 -53.72
CA SER A 143 8.18 21.55 -52.32
C SER A 143 9.05 20.53 -51.58
N LEU A 144 9.41 19.42 -52.23
CA LEU A 144 10.26 18.39 -51.64
C LEU A 144 11.71 18.89 -51.48
N VAL A 145 12.23 19.63 -52.45
CA VAL A 145 13.59 20.21 -52.37
C VAL A 145 13.68 21.29 -51.29
N SER A 146 12.57 21.95 -50.97
CA SER A 146 12.55 23.00 -49.94
C SER A 146 12.52 22.49 -48.49
N ASP A 147 12.24 21.19 -48.30
CA ASP A 147 12.16 20.51 -46.99
C ASP A 147 12.20 18.98 -47.22
N PRO A 148 13.37 18.41 -47.58
CA PRO A 148 13.51 16.98 -47.89
C PRO A 148 13.08 16.04 -46.75
N SER A 149 13.38 16.39 -45.48
CA SER A 149 13.03 15.60 -44.30
C SER A 149 11.58 15.82 -43.83
N SER A 150 10.91 16.87 -44.33
CA SER A 150 9.51 17.21 -44.01
C SER A 150 9.26 17.46 -42.52
N ASP A 151 10.24 17.98 -41.81
CA ASP A 151 10.19 18.20 -40.37
C ASP A 151 10.11 19.69 -39.98
N LYS A 152 10.00 20.59 -40.96
CA LYS A 152 9.84 22.03 -40.73
C LYS A 152 8.65 22.38 -39.84
N TYR A 153 8.90 23.13 -38.78
CA TYR A 153 7.86 23.69 -37.91
C TYR A 153 7.27 25.00 -38.44
N ASN A 154 5.94 25.16 -38.31
CA ASN A 154 5.27 26.46 -38.48
C ASN A 154 4.25 26.73 -37.37
N TYR A 155 4.29 27.94 -36.79
CA TYR A 155 3.33 28.34 -35.77
C TYR A 155 1.93 28.59 -36.35
N PHE A 156 0.90 27.99 -35.74
CA PHE A 156 -0.47 28.00 -36.26
C PHE A 156 -1.11 29.40 -36.40
N ARG A 157 -0.62 30.40 -35.63
CA ARG A 157 -1.07 31.81 -35.71
C ARG A 157 -0.18 32.70 -36.59
N GLY A 158 0.84 32.14 -37.22
CA GLY A 158 1.80 32.92 -38.01
C GLY A 158 1.13 33.73 -39.12
N LYS A 159 1.70 34.90 -39.42
CA LYS A 159 1.20 35.85 -40.40
C LYS A 159 1.10 35.24 -41.81
N LYS A 160 2.01 34.32 -42.15
CA LYS A 160 1.97 33.52 -43.39
C LYS A 160 0.61 32.87 -43.61
N TYR A 161 0.00 32.33 -42.56
CA TYR A 161 -1.31 31.67 -42.64
C TYR A 161 -2.48 32.65 -42.62
N ASP A 162 -2.31 33.81 -41.98
CA ASP A 162 -3.28 34.90 -42.02
C ASP A 162 -3.37 35.52 -43.42
N ASP A 163 -2.22 35.84 -44.03
CA ASP A 163 -2.12 36.38 -45.38
C ASP A 163 -2.68 35.39 -46.42
N ALA A 164 -2.43 34.09 -46.24
CA ALA A 164 -2.99 33.02 -47.07
C ALA A 164 -4.43 32.63 -46.70
N LYS A 165 -5.03 33.24 -45.67
CA LYS A 165 -6.39 32.97 -45.17
C LYS A 165 -6.67 31.47 -44.96
N LYS A 166 -5.70 30.75 -44.39
CA LYS A 166 -5.82 29.31 -44.15
C LYS A 166 -6.85 29.00 -43.06
N ASN A 167 -7.58 27.90 -43.25
CA ASN A 167 -8.54 27.38 -42.26
C ASN A 167 -7.80 26.84 -41.01
N ILE A 168 -8.55 26.49 -39.96
CA ILE A 168 -7.96 26.01 -38.69
C ILE A 168 -7.15 24.72 -38.90
N LEU A 169 -7.66 23.76 -39.67
CA LEU A 169 -7.00 22.47 -39.87
C LEU A 169 -5.68 22.60 -40.64
N ASP A 170 -5.68 23.38 -41.73
CA ASP A 170 -4.50 23.67 -42.54
C ASP A 170 -3.38 24.35 -41.72
N ARG A 171 -3.74 25.15 -40.70
CA ARG A 171 -2.78 25.83 -39.83
C ARG A 171 -2.00 24.89 -38.92
N TYR A 172 -2.57 23.72 -38.58
CA TYR A 172 -1.91 22.74 -37.72
C TYR A 172 -1.11 21.69 -38.51
N HIS A 173 -1.12 21.72 -39.84
CA HIS A 173 -0.49 20.69 -40.67
C HIS A 173 1.02 20.54 -40.40
N TYR A 174 1.73 21.66 -40.18
CA TYR A 174 3.17 21.70 -39.90
C TYR A 174 3.50 22.08 -38.44
N TYR A 175 2.53 22.04 -37.53
CA TYR A 175 2.75 22.43 -36.14
C TYR A 175 3.55 21.39 -35.34
N ASN A 176 3.54 20.13 -35.77
CA ASN A 176 4.27 19.04 -35.12
C ASN A 176 5.68 18.84 -35.70
N GLY A 177 6.14 19.72 -36.58
CA GLY A 177 7.52 19.73 -37.08
C GLY A 177 8.53 19.93 -35.93
N LEU A 178 9.75 19.45 -36.14
CA LEU A 178 10.82 19.44 -35.15
C LEU A 178 11.83 20.56 -35.40
N GLU A 179 12.26 20.79 -36.65
CA GLU A 179 13.13 21.92 -37.00
C GLU A 179 12.45 23.26 -36.70
N GLY A 180 13.07 24.08 -35.84
CA GLY A 180 12.60 25.43 -35.51
C GLY A 180 11.46 25.50 -34.48
N ASN A 181 11.10 24.38 -33.84
CA ASN A 181 9.97 24.33 -32.91
C ASN A 181 10.26 24.94 -31.53
N SER A 182 11.52 25.27 -31.23
CA SER A 182 11.97 25.78 -29.94
C SER A 182 12.64 27.17 -29.98
N THR A 183 12.39 27.94 -31.04
CA THR A 183 12.88 29.33 -31.24
C THR A 183 12.80 30.23 -30.00
N THR A 184 13.82 31.07 -29.78
CA THR A 184 13.82 32.04 -28.67
C THR A 184 12.95 33.25 -29.01
N THR A 185 12.55 34.04 -28.00
CA THR A 185 11.79 35.28 -28.22
C THR A 185 12.55 36.30 -29.08
N GLU A 186 13.89 36.30 -29.02
CA GLU A 186 14.74 37.23 -29.79
C GLU A 186 14.84 36.84 -31.26
N THR A 187 14.70 35.55 -31.58
CA THR A 187 14.80 35.00 -32.94
C THR A 187 13.44 34.59 -33.51
N SER A 188 12.34 34.99 -32.87
CA SER A 188 11.00 34.66 -33.36
C SER A 188 10.72 35.41 -34.67
N PRO A 189 10.14 34.76 -35.69
CA PRO A 189 9.75 35.42 -36.93
C PRO A 189 8.55 36.37 -36.78
N GLU A 190 7.89 36.38 -35.63
CA GLU A 190 6.71 37.18 -35.32
C GLU A 190 6.96 38.08 -34.09
N ASP A 191 6.11 39.09 -33.88
CA ASP A 191 6.19 40.01 -32.72
C ASP A 191 5.81 39.36 -31.37
N TYR A 192 5.56 38.05 -31.35
CA TYR A 192 5.15 37.28 -30.18
C TYR A 192 5.82 35.89 -30.18
N PRO A 193 5.98 35.22 -29.02
CA PRO A 193 6.64 33.92 -28.96
C PRO A 193 5.94 32.87 -29.83
N THR A 194 6.71 32.24 -30.72
CA THR A 194 6.25 31.22 -31.67
C THR A 194 6.70 29.80 -31.32
N SER A 195 7.45 29.60 -30.23
CA SER A 195 7.96 28.28 -29.81
C SER A 195 6.82 27.35 -29.36
N ALA A 196 6.83 26.10 -29.83
CA ALA A 196 5.95 25.04 -29.33
C ALA A 196 6.48 24.44 -28.01
N THR A 197 7.80 24.34 -27.88
CA THR A 197 8.49 23.78 -26.71
C THR A 197 9.76 24.57 -26.40
N THR A 198 10.28 24.47 -25.18
CA THR A 198 11.61 24.97 -24.82
C THR A 198 12.64 23.86 -24.66
N LEU A 199 12.19 22.59 -24.71
CA LEU A 199 13.02 21.40 -24.55
C LEU A 199 13.54 20.93 -25.91
N PRO A 200 14.76 20.38 -25.98
CA PRO A 200 15.29 19.79 -27.20
C PRO A 200 14.52 18.54 -27.60
N ASN A 201 14.38 18.32 -28.91
CA ASN A 201 13.86 17.08 -29.45
C ASN A 201 14.93 15.98 -29.31
N LYS A 202 14.51 14.78 -28.91
CA LYS A 202 15.40 13.63 -28.73
C LYS A 202 14.65 12.30 -28.83
N GLU A 203 15.36 11.26 -29.21
CA GLU A 203 14.89 9.87 -29.25
C GLU A 203 14.98 9.21 -27.86
N ASP A 204 14.27 9.81 -26.90
CA ASP A 204 14.16 9.37 -25.51
C ASP A 204 12.88 9.95 -24.89
N ILE A 205 11.78 9.26 -25.16
CA ILE A 205 10.41 9.69 -24.84
C ILE A 205 10.13 9.48 -23.35
N ASN A 206 10.66 8.41 -22.76
CA ASN A 206 10.48 8.10 -21.34
C ASN A 206 11.47 8.85 -20.41
N ARG A 207 12.50 9.50 -20.97
CA ARG A 207 13.54 10.28 -20.27
C ARG A 207 14.40 9.45 -19.32
N ASP A 208 14.66 8.19 -19.66
CA ASP A 208 15.55 7.31 -18.90
C ASP A 208 17.04 7.44 -19.31
N ASN A 209 17.34 8.37 -20.22
CA ASN A 209 18.65 8.65 -20.80
C ASN A 209 19.21 7.52 -21.68
N THR A 210 18.47 6.45 -21.92
CA THR A 210 18.85 5.39 -22.85
C THR A 210 18.06 5.52 -24.16
N LEU A 211 18.27 4.59 -25.10
CA LEU A 211 17.50 4.46 -26.33
C LEU A 211 16.90 3.04 -26.35
N ALA A 212 15.57 2.93 -26.42
CA ALA A 212 14.92 1.65 -26.56
C ALA A 212 14.80 1.24 -28.05
N GLU A 213 15.61 0.27 -28.49
CA GLU A 213 15.56 -0.22 -29.87
C GLU A 213 14.60 -1.42 -30.08
N LYS A 214 14.27 -2.12 -29.00
CA LYS A 214 13.51 -3.37 -29.07
C LYS A 214 12.01 -3.11 -29.15
N GLU A 215 11.35 -3.80 -30.07
CA GLU A 215 9.90 -3.83 -30.23
C GLU A 215 9.34 -5.12 -29.59
N SER A 216 8.53 -4.97 -28.55
CA SER A 216 7.85 -6.07 -27.87
C SER A 216 6.52 -5.57 -27.30
N TYR A 217 5.43 -5.75 -28.04
CA TYR A 217 4.12 -5.14 -27.73
C TYR A 217 2.94 -6.01 -28.18
N TYR A 218 1.80 -5.73 -27.58
CA TYR A 218 0.48 -6.19 -27.97
C TYR A 218 -0.15 -5.21 -28.95
N GLN A 219 -0.80 -5.69 -30.00
CA GLN A 219 -1.44 -4.88 -31.03
C GLN A 219 -2.95 -5.09 -31.05
N TYR A 220 -3.68 -3.98 -31.17
CA TYR A 220 -5.13 -3.92 -31.27
C TYR A 220 -5.51 -3.12 -32.50
N ARG A 221 -6.45 -3.63 -33.30
CA ARG A 221 -6.97 -2.94 -34.50
C ARG A 221 -8.42 -2.51 -34.28
N VAL A 222 -8.70 -1.28 -34.69
CA VAL A 222 -10.04 -0.71 -34.81
C VAL A 222 -10.27 -0.38 -36.27
N SER A 223 -11.35 -0.90 -36.85
CA SER A 223 -11.69 -0.57 -38.22
C SER A 223 -12.41 0.77 -38.28
N LEU A 224 -11.97 1.66 -39.15
CA LEU A 224 -12.62 2.96 -39.40
C LEU A 224 -13.23 2.96 -40.80
N ARG A 225 -14.00 1.93 -41.13
CA ARG A 225 -14.78 1.87 -42.37
C ARG A 225 -16.26 2.12 -42.04
N PRO A 226 -17.00 2.93 -42.81
CA PRO A 226 -18.38 3.27 -42.47
C PRO A 226 -19.28 2.06 -42.17
N GLN A 227 -19.14 0.97 -42.94
CA GLN A 227 -19.93 -0.25 -42.75
C GLN A 227 -19.66 -0.98 -41.42
N ASP A 228 -18.51 -0.74 -40.79
CA ASP A 228 -18.09 -1.40 -39.55
C ASP A 228 -18.39 -0.55 -38.29
N MET A 229 -19.05 0.60 -38.47
CA MET A 229 -19.28 1.60 -37.42
C MET A 229 -20.74 1.80 -37.00
N ASP A 230 -21.71 1.29 -37.77
CA ASP A 230 -23.15 1.54 -37.52
C ASP A 230 -23.80 0.57 -36.50
N GLU A 231 -23.09 -0.46 -36.04
CA GLU A 231 -23.64 -1.50 -35.14
C GLU A 231 -22.92 -1.54 -33.77
N VAL A 232 -23.68 -1.42 -32.69
CA VAL A 232 -23.18 -1.58 -31.30
C VAL A 232 -22.82 -3.05 -31.05
N GLY A 233 -21.69 -3.30 -30.38
CA GLY A 233 -21.18 -4.63 -30.04
C GLY A 233 -20.18 -5.20 -31.05
N LYS A 234 -20.06 -4.60 -32.24
CA LYS A 234 -18.99 -4.91 -33.22
C LYS A 234 -17.88 -3.87 -33.14
N ASN A 235 -16.68 -4.24 -33.60
CA ASN A 235 -15.55 -3.31 -33.75
C ASN A 235 -15.21 -2.52 -32.46
N HIS A 236 -15.41 -3.15 -31.29
CA HIS A 236 -15.22 -2.55 -29.97
C HIS A 236 -16.11 -1.34 -29.65
N ILE A 237 -17.22 -1.14 -30.38
CA ILE A 237 -18.18 -0.06 -30.12
C ILE A 237 -19.15 -0.50 -29.03
N THR A 238 -19.20 0.24 -27.92
CA THR A 238 -20.12 -0.03 -26.80
C THR A 238 -21.37 0.83 -26.82
N ASP A 239 -21.28 2.04 -27.38
CA ASP A 239 -22.42 2.97 -27.45
C ASP A 239 -22.28 3.94 -28.64
N ILE A 240 -23.42 4.44 -29.12
CA ILE A 240 -23.52 5.40 -30.21
C ILE A 240 -24.50 6.50 -29.80
N VAL A 241 -23.99 7.72 -29.60
CA VAL A 241 -24.80 8.87 -29.18
C VAL A 241 -24.88 9.88 -30.32
N VAL A 242 -26.10 10.32 -30.65
CA VAL A 242 -26.32 11.40 -31.62
C VAL A 242 -26.40 12.73 -30.87
N GLY A 243 -25.36 13.55 -30.99
CA GLY A 243 -25.32 14.90 -30.43
C GLY A 243 -25.81 15.92 -31.44
N SER A 244 -26.73 16.80 -31.01
CA SER A 244 -27.15 17.97 -31.80
C SER A 244 -26.46 19.24 -31.28
N GLY A 245 -25.86 20.02 -32.17
CA GLY A 245 -25.14 21.25 -31.86
C GLY A 245 -25.56 22.40 -32.78
N LYS A 246 -25.22 23.64 -32.40
CA LYS A 246 -25.36 24.81 -33.26
C LYS A 246 -23.98 25.31 -33.66
N ARG A 247 -23.78 25.56 -34.95
CA ARG A 247 -22.57 26.22 -35.47
C ARG A 247 -22.63 27.73 -35.24
N ASP A 248 -21.50 28.41 -35.41
CA ASP A 248 -21.40 29.87 -35.29
C ASP A 248 -22.31 30.62 -36.30
N ASP A 249 -22.65 29.97 -37.42
CA ASP A 249 -23.59 30.49 -38.43
C ASP A 249 -25.09 30.29 -38.05
N GLY A 250 -25.37 29.66 -36.90
CA GLY A 250 -26.71 29.36 -36.39
C GLY A 250 -27.34 28.08 -36.94
N SER A 251 -26.68 27.37 -37.87
CA SER A 251 -27.17 26.09 -38.39
C SER A 251 -27.04 24.97 -37.35
N THR A 252 -28.02 24.06 -37.33
CA THR A 252 -27.97 22.85 -36.51
C THR A 252 -27.18 21.75 -37.21
N ILE A 253 -26.33 21.07 -36.46
CA ILE A 253 -25.55 19.93 -36.91
C ILE A 253 -25.79 18.75 -35.98
N ASP A 254 -26.19 17.62 -36.56
CA ASP A 254 -26.31 16.36 -35.84
C ASP A 254 -25.08 15.53 -36.15
N VAL A 255 -24.42 15.02 -35.11
CA VAL A 255 -23.15 14.29 -35.20
C VAL A 255 -23.24 13.04 -34.35
N LYS A 256 -22.83 11.90 -34.93
CA LYS A 256 -22.65 10.66 -34.18
C LYS A 256 -21.33 10.67 -33.42
N TRP A 257 -21.38 10.24 -32.17
CA TRP A 257 -20.23 9.97 -31.31
C TRP A 257 -20.21 8.49 -30.98
N TYR A 258 -19.09 7.84 -31.28
CA TYR A 258 -18.88 6.42 -31.05
C TYR A 258 -18.03 6.23 -29.79
N GLN A 259 -18.52 5.44 -28.84
CA GLN A 259 -17.73 5.00 -27.69
C GLN A 259 -17.02 3.70 -28.04
N PHE A 260 -15.69 3.75 -28.04
CA PHE A 260 -14.85 2.57 -28.22
C PHE A 260 -14.29 2.12 -26.88
N LYS A 261 -14.35 0.80 -26.64
CA LYS A 261 -13.81 0.17 -25.45
C LYS A 261 -13.07 -1.11 -25.82
N ILE A 262 -11.74 -1.03 -25.89
CA ILE A 262 -10.88 -2.11 -26.37
C ILE A 262 -10.30 -2.85 -25.15
N PRO A 263 -10.59 -4.15 -24.96
CA PRO A 263 -10.05 -4.94 -23.85
C PRO A 263 -8.56 -5.20 -24.04
N VAL A 264 -7.73 -4.80 -23.07
CA VAL A 264 -6.26 -4.95 -23.18
C VAL A 264 -5.83 -6.42 -23.16
N HIS A 265 -6.54 -7.28 -22.42
CA HIS A 265 -6.18 -8.70 -22.31
C HIS A 265 -6.48 -9.54 -23.56
N LYS A 266 -7.17 -8.99 -24.56
CA LYS A 266 -7.50 -9.70 -25.82
C LYS A 266 -6.80 -9.02 -27.01
N PRO A 267 -5.45 -9.12 -27.13
CA PRO A 267 -4.73 -8.56 -28.25
C PRO A 267 -4.99 -9.37 -29.54
N GLU A 268 -5.03 -8.68 -30.69
CA GLU A 268 -5.13 -9.35 -32.00
C GLU A 268 -3.80 -10.02 -32.37
N ARG A 269 -2.68 -9.36 -32.05
CA ARG A 269 -1.35 -9.85 -32.35
C ARG A 269 -0.37 -9.51 -31.24
N THR A 270 0.54 -10.45 -30.97
CA THR A 270 1.68 -10.25 -30.07
C THR A 270 2.97 -10.21 -30.90
N ILE A 271 3.74 -9.14 -30.74
CA ILE A 271 5.03 -8.93 -31.41
C ILE A 271 6.13 -8.98 -30.36
N GLY A 272 7.23 -9.71 -30.63
CA GLY A 272 8.36 -9.83 -29.71
C GLY A 272 8.14 -10.87 -28.61
N THR A 273 8.82 -10.70 -27.48
CA THR A 273 8.85 -11.66 -26.35
C THR A 273 8.15 -11.10 -25.12
N ILE A 274 6.96 -10.51 -25.29
CA ILE A 274 6.11 -10.03 -24.19
C ILE A 274 5.21 -11.17 -23.71
N GLN A 275 5.13 -11.37 -22.39
CA GLN A 275 4.39 -12.47 -21.77
C GLN A 275 3.19 -11.98 -20.97
N ASP A 276 3.30 -10.82 -20.32
CA ASP A 276 2.31 -10.33 -19.38
C ASP A 276 2.19 -8.79 -19.44
N PHE A 277 1.26 -8.25 -18.65
CA PHE A 277 0.95 -6.81 -18.62
C PHE A 277 1.64 -6.08 -17.45
N LYS A 278 2.67 -6.66 -16.84
CA LYS A 278 3.37 -6.07 -15.69
C LYS A 278 4.35 -4.96 -16.07
N SER A 279 4.74 -4.88 -17.34
CA SER A 279 5.76 -3.92 -17.81
C SER A 279 5.39 -3.28 -19.15
N ILE A 280 4.28 -2.56 -19.17
CA ILE A 280 3.85 -1.74 -20.31
C ILE A 280 4.50 -0.36 -20.21
N ARG A 281 5.51 -0.08 -21.06
CA ARG A 281 6.29 1.17 -21.00
C ARG A 281 5.78 2.25 -21.95
N PHE A 282 5.18 1.85 -23.08
CA PHE A 282 4.78 2.75 -24.15
C PHE A 282 3.42 2.36 -24.74
N VAL A 283 2.73 3.37 -25.26
CA VAL A 283 1.59 3.23 -26.16
C VAL A 283 1.92 3.90 -27.49
N ARG A 284 1.70 3.22 -28.61
CA ARG A 284 1.78 3.80 -29.98
C ARG A 284 0.44 3.66 -30.67
N MET A 285 -0.12 4.78 -31.12
CA MET A 285 -1.34 4.84 -31.93
C MET A 285 -0.96 5.19 -33.36
N PHE A 286 -1.46 4.48 -34.36
CA PHE A 286 -1.18 4.80 -35.75
C PHE A 286 -2.32 4.44 -36.70
N TYR A 287 -2.39 5.14 -37.83
CA TYR A 287 -3.35 4.93 -38.90
C TYR A 287 -2.66 4.27 -40.09
N HIS A 288 -3.35 3.35 -40.77
CA HIS A 288 -2.85 2.65 -41.96
C HIS A 288 -4.01 2.27 -42.89
N GLY A 289 -3.75 2.07 -44.18
CA GLY A 289 -4.76 1.61 -45.14
C GLY A 289 -5.75 2.67 -45.62
N PHE A 290 -5.45 3.96 -45.44
CA PHE A 290 -6.28 5.06 -45.93
C PHE A 290 -5.90 5.46 -47.36
N THR A 291 -6.89 5.62 -48.24
CA THR A 291 -6.68 6.12 -49.62
C THR A 291 -6.62 7.64 -49.70
N ASP A 292 -7.29 8.32 -48.76
CA ASP A 292 -7.47 9.77 -48.74
C ASP A 292 -7.46 10.26 -47.28
N SER A 293 -7.45 11.58 -47.09
CA SER A 293 -7.35 12.25 -45.80
C SER A 293 -8.48 11.86 -44.84
N VAL A 294 -8.16 11.77 -43.55
CA VAL A 294 -9.13 11.47 -42.49
C VAL A 294 -8.86 12.35 -41.27
N ILE A 295 -9.91 12.77 -40.58
CA ILE A 295 -9.81 13.54 -39.33
C ILE A 295 -10.61 12.84 -38.24
N CYS A 296 -9.89 12.24 -37.31
CA CYS A 296 -10.45 11.63 -36.12
C CYS A 296 -10.36 12.60 -34.96
N ARG A 297 -11.51 12.91 -34.33
CA ARG A 297 -11.57 13.79 -33.15
C ARG A 297 -11.96 12.96 -31.94
N PHE A 298 -11.12 12.99 -30.91
CA PHE A 298 -11.34 12.27 -29.67
C PHE A 298 -11.79 13.25 -28.59
N ALA A 299 -13.00 13.08 -28.04
CA ALA A 299 -13.49 13.91 -26.94
C ALA A 299 -12.86 13.53 -25.60
N LYS A 300 -12.70 12.23 -25.38
CA LYS A 300 -12.05 11.61 -24.21
C LYS A 300 -11.25 10.44 -24.74
N PHE A 301 -10.03 10.27 -24.24
CA PHE A 301 -9.18 9.13 -24.58
C PHE A 301 -8.32 8.79 -23.36
N GLY A 302 -8.39 7.55 -22.89
CA GLY A 302 -7.64 7.12 -21.73
C GLY A 302 -7.65 5.62 -21.51
N LEU A 303 -6.81 5.20 -20.56
CA LEU A 303 -6.80 3.85 -20.02
C LEU A 303 -7.75 3.81 -18.82
N VAL A 304 -8.70 2.89 -18.84
CA VAL A 304 -9.72 2.75 -17.80
C VAL A 304 -9.41 1.52 -16.97
N ARG A 305 -9.36 1.73 -15.65
CA ARG A 305 -9.23 0.66 -14.66
C ARG A 305 -10.60 0.19 -14.21
N SER A 306 -10.73 -1.10 -13.94
CA SER A 306 -11.90 -1.63 -13.22
C SER A 306 -11.56 -1.77 -11.74
N GLU A 307 -12.52 -1.47 -10.86
CA GLU A 307 -12.38 -1.75 -9.41
C GLU A 307 -12.78 -3.19 -9.07
N TRP A 308 -13.50 -3.86 -9.97
CA TRP A 308 -13.95 -5.24 -9.87
C TRP A 308 -13.21 -6.10 -10.87
N ARG A 309 -12.67 -7.23 -10.42
CA ARG A 309 -11.88 -8.15 -11.24
C ARG A 309 -12.71 -9.35 -11.62
N LYS A 310 -12.59 -9.82 -12.86
CA LYS A 310 -13.13 -11.12 -13.26
C LYS A 310 -12.43 -12.22 -12.46
N PHE A 311 -13.20 -13.17 -11.94
CA PHE A 311 -12.64 -14.37 -11.34
C PHE A 311 -12.48 -15.43 -12.44
N GLU A 312 -11.24 -15.73 -12.80
CA GLU A 312 -10.91 -16.77 -13.77
C GLU A 312 -10.58 -18.07 -13.05
N CYS A 313 -11.27 -19.15 -13.39
CA CYS A 313 -10.95 -20.49 -12.90
C CYS A 313 -9.70 -21.02 -13.63
N THR A 314 -8.67 -21.41 -12.86
CA THR A 314 -7.43 -21.95 -13.43
C THR A 314 -7.56 -23.42 -13.85
N ASP A 315 -8.48 -24.15 -13.21
CA ASP A 315 -8.84 -25.52 -13.57
C ASP A 315 -10.15 -25.47 -14.36
N GLN A 316 -10.26 -26.26 -15.43
CA GLN A 316 -11.30 -26.16 -16.45
C GLN A 316 -12.74 -26.46 -15.94
N ASN A 317 -12.92 -26.83 -14.68
CA ASN A 317 -14.23 -27.03 -14.05
C ASN A 317 -14.70 -25.75 -13.35
N ASP A 318 -16.01 -25.57 -13.19
CA ASP A 318 -16.54 -24.46 -12.37
C ASP A 318 -15.95 -24.51 -10.95
N CYS A 319 -14.93 -23.71 -10.71
CA CYS A 319 -14.21 -23.64 -9.44
C CYS A 319 -15.02 -22.91 -8.34
N LEU A 320 -16.22 -22.42 -8.68
CA LEU A 320 -17.14 -21.78 -7.77
C LEU A 320 -18.23 -22.75 -7.27
N ASP A 321 -18.41 -23.96 -7.83
CA ASP A 321 -19.34 -24.96 -7.27
C ASP A 321 -18.69 -26.34 -7.08
N ASP A 322 -18.93 -26.95 -5.92
CA ASP A 322 -18.43 -28.30 -5.57
C ASP A 322 -19.33 -29.42 -6.17
N GLY A 323 -20.14 -29.11 -7.19
CA GLY A 323 -21.11 -30.04 -7.80
C GLY A 323 -20.46 -31.07 -8.72
N ASP A 324 -21.05 -32.28 -8.80
CA ASP A 324 -20.55 -33.43 -9.57
C ASP A 324 -19.91 -33.03 -10.91
N LEU A 325 -18.62 -33.37 -11.02
CA LEU A 325 -17.77 -33.27 -12.20
C LEU A 325 -18.54 -33.69 -13.46
N VAL A 326 -18.99 -32.71 -14.25
CA VAL A 326 -19.35 -32.99 -15.62
C VAL A 326 -18.03 -33.00 -16.38
N MET A 327 -17.53 -34.20 -16.68
CA MET A 327 -16.50 -34.39 -17.68
C MET A 327 -17.17 -34.19 -19.03
N ASP A 328 -17.40 -32.94 -19.44
CA ASP A 328 -17.66 -32.62 -20.83
C ASP A 328 -16.41 -31.94 -21.41
N ASP A 329 -15.97 -32.44 -22.57
CA ASP A 329 -14.69 -32.10 -23.20
C ASP A 329 -14.78 -30.80 -24.05
N ASP A 330 -15.94 -30.12 -24.08
CA ASP A 330 -16.16 -28.88 -24.84
C ASP A 330 -16.09 -27.66 -23.91
N PHE A 331 -14.89 -27.09 -23.74
CA PHE A 331 -14.67 -25.91 -22.89
C PHE A 331 -14.95 -24.57 -23.63
N ASP A 332 -15.83 -23.78 -23.00
CA ASP A 332 -15.95 -22.30 -22.99
C ASP A 332 -16.48 -21.58 -24.27
N GLU A 333 -17.79 -21.72 -24.54
CA GLU A 333 -18.55 -20.68 -25.28
C GLU A 333 -19.10 -19.57 -24.36
N THR A 334 -19.01 -19.73 -23.03
CA THR A 334 -19.51 -18.72 -22.08
C THR A 334 -18.68 -17.44 -22.13
N THR A 335 -19.30 -16.34 -22.55
CA THR A 335 -18.70 -15.01 -22.49
C THR A 335 -19.08 -14.31 -21.19
N PHE A 336 -18.09 -13.80 -20.44
CA PHE A 336 -18.32 -13.04 -19.21
C PHE A 336 -17.55 -11.72 -19.23
N ASP A 337 -18.28 -10.61 -19.23
CA ASP A 337 -17.74 -9.26 -19.26
C ASP A 337 -18.17 -8.45 -18.03
N VAL A 338 -17.18 -7.79 -17.43
CA VAL A 338 -17.36 -6.93 -16.25
C VAL A 338 -17.08 -5.51 -16.70
N SER A 339 -18.06 -4.64 -16.49
CA SER A 339 -18.02 -3.26 -16.94
C SER A 339 -18.77 -2.36 -15.96
N VAL A 340 -18.94 -1.09 -16.33
CA VAL A 340 -19.63 -0.10 -15.51
C VAL A 340 -20.70 0.54 -16.38
N VAL A 341 -21.91 0.65 -15.84
CA VAL A 341 -22.99 1.45 -16.41
C VAL A 341 -23.18 2.69 -15.55
N ASN A 342 -23.44 3.84 -16.18
CA ASN A 342 -23.52 5.11 -15.47
C ASN A 342 -24.62 6.03 -16.01
N ILE A 343 -25.06 6.98 -15.17
CA ILE A 343 -26.20 7.85 -15.48
C ILE A 343 -25.91 8.88 -16.59
N GLU A 344 -24.66 9.30 -16.75
CA GLU A 344 -24.29 10.34 -17.72
C GLU A 344 -24.12 9.79 -19.14
N GLU A 345 -23.56 8.60 -19.28
CA GLU A 345 -23.30 7.95 -20.57
C GLU A 345 -24.44 6.99 -20.95
N ASN A 346 -24.96 6.19 -20.00
CA ASN A 346 -25.94 5.12 -20.30
C ASN A 346 -27.38 5.47 -19.90
N GLY A 347 -27.66 6.71 -19.51
CA GLY A 347 -29.01 7.17 -19.19
C GLY A 347 -30.00 7.09 -20.36
N THR A 348 -29.50 7.04 -21.60
CA THR A 348 -30.30 6.90 -22.84
C THR A 348 -30.16 5.52 -23.51
N ARG A 349 -29.54 4.55 -22.85
CA ARG A 349 -29.31 3.19 -23.36
C ARG A 349 -30.63 2.47 -23.69
N TYR A 350 -30.56 1.55 -24.67
CA TYR A 350 -31.61 0.58 -25.05
C TYR A 350 -31.02 -0.84 -24.91
N PRO A 351 -31.76 -1.87 -24.44
CA PRO A 351 -33.22 -1.95 -24.24
C PRO A 351 -33.75 -1.37 -22.92
N VAL A 352 -32.89 -1.19 -21.91
CA VAL A 352 -33.24 -0.57 -20.63
C VAL A 352 -32.31 0.60 -20.35
N ASN A 353 -32.92 1.73 -19.99
CA ASN A 353 -32.22 2.94 -19.57
C ASN A 353 -31.60 2.75 -18.18
N TYR A 354 -30.37 3.21 -17.99
CA TYR A 354 -29.81 3.25 -16.64
C TYR A 354 -30.44 4.39 -15.83
N VAL A 355 -31.01 4.06 -14.67
CA VAL A 355 -31.58 5.02 -13.71
C VAL A 355 -31.03 4.75 -12.32
N ILE A 356 -30.99 5.81 -11.51
CA ILE A 356 -30.54 5.72 -10.13
C ILE A 356 -31.53 4.88 -9.33
N PRO A 357 -31.07 3.94 -8.48
CA PRO A 357 -31.96 3.14 -7.64
C PRO A 357 -32.90 4.00 -6.79
N PRO A 358 -34.15 3.55 -6.58
CA PRO A 358 -35.12 4.23 -5.74
C PRO A 358 -34.56 4.56 -4.34
N GLY A 359 -34.73 5.80 -3.90
CA GLY A 359 -34.29 6.28 -2.59
C GLY A 359 -32.81 6.70 -2.50
N ILE A 360 -32.03 6.56 -3.58
CA ILE A 360 -30.66 7.07 -3.67
C ILE A 360 -30.66 8.43 -4.36
N ILE A 361 -29.87 9.36 -3.82
CA ILE A 361 -29.70 10.71 -4.37
C ILE A 361 -28.27 10.87 -4.87
N ARG A 362 -28.09 11.58 -6.00
CA ARG A 362 -26.74 11.90 -6.48
C ARG A 362 -26.03 12.78 -5.46
N GLU A 363 -24.77 12.45 -5.21
CA GLU A 363 -23.90 13.30 -4.44
C GLU A 363 -23.65 14.63 -5.17
N LEU A 364 -23.60 15.72 -4.42
CA LEU A 364 -23.28 17.05 -4.94
C LEU A 364 -21.86 17.41 -4.52
N ASP A 365 -21.07 17.86 -5.48
CA ASP A 365 -19.78 18.46 -5.19
C ASP A 365 -19.99 19.92 -4.75
N PHE A 366 -19.60 20.21 -3.50
CA PHE A 366 -19.69 21.53 -2.89
C PHE A 366 -18.39 22.35 -3.02
N THR A 367 -17.37 21.86 -3.73
CA THR A 367 -16.10 22.58 -3.90
C THR A 367 -16.24 23.82 -4.80
N ASP A 368 -17.14 23.78 -5.79
CA ASP A 368 -17.43 24.88 -6.71
C ASP A 368 -18.69 25.68 -6.28
N GLN A 369 -18.74 26.97 -6.63
CA GLN A 369 -19.93 27.82 -6.42
C GLN A 369 -21.17 27.31 -7.15
N ASN A 370 -20.97 26.64 -8.30
CA ASN A 370 -22.00 25.91 -9.01
C ASN A 370 -21.90 24.45 -8.60
N GLN A 371 -22.82 24.01 -7.75
CA GLN A 371 -22.91 22.61 -7.32
C GLN A 371 -23.10 21.71 -8.54
N ARG A 372 -22.19 20.76 -8.71
CA ARG A 372 -22.27 19.75 -9.78
C ARG A 372 -22.68 18.43 -9.16
N ALA A 373 -23.60 17.72 -9.81
CA ALA A 373 -23.92 16.36 -9.41
C ALA A 373 -22.79 15.44 -9.85
N LEU A 374 -22.25 14.65 -8.92
CA LEU A 374 -21.25 13.64 -9.22
C LEU A 374 -21.87 12.50 -10.03
N ASN A 375 -21.08 11.85 -10.88
CA ASN A 375 -21.53 10.72 -11.68
C ASN A 375 -21.89 9.55 -10.75
N GLU A 376 -22.97 8.85 -11.09
CA GLU A 376 -23.47 7.70 -10.35
C GLU A 376 -23.35 6.47 -11.26
N GLN A 377 -22.85 5.36 -10.71
CA GLN A 377 -22.35 4.21 -11.47
C GLN A 377 -22.70 2.89 -10.79
N SER A 378 -23.02 1.87 -11.59
CA SER A 378 -23.20 0.48 -11.16
C SER A 378 -22.21 -0.46 -11.83
N LEU A 379 -21.87 -1.55 -11.15
CA LEU A 379 -21.19 -2.68 -11.76
C LEU A 379 -22.13 -3.36 -12.76
N SER A 380 -21.70 -3.62 -13.99
CA SER A 380 -22.43 -4.43 -14.97
C SER A 380 -21.67 -5.73 -15.22
N MET A 381 -22.34 -6.86 -15.01
CA MET A 381 -21.87 -8.21 -15.29
C MET A 381 -22.70 -8.77 -16.43
N LYS A 382 -22.14 -8.80 -17.63
CA LYS A 382 -22.78 -9.36 -18.81
C LYS A 382 -22.28 -10.77 -19.05
N VAL A 383 -23.20 -11.73 -19.06
CA VAL A 383 -22.91 -13.13 -19.30
C VAL A 383 -23.77 -13.66 -20.44
N CYS A 384 -23.17 -14.38 -21.38
CA CYS A 384 -23.90 -15.10 -22.43
C CYS A 384 -23.35 -16.51 -22.59
N GLY A 385 -24.24 -17.49 -22.79
CA GLY A 385 -23.87 -18.91 -22.88
C GLY A 385 -23.53 -19.51 -21.52
N LEU A 386 -24.19 -19.08 -20.44
CA LEU A 386 -23.96 -19.63 -19.10
C LEU A 386 -24.66 -20.99 -18.96
N GLU A 387 -23.88 -22.06 -19.00
CA GLU A 387 -24.33 -23.45 -18.97
C GLU A 387 -25.06 -23.85 -17.67
N ASP A 388 -25.87 -24.90 -17.75
CA ASP A 388 -26.62 -25.47 -16.62
C ASP A 388 -25.68 -25.92 -15.48
N GLY A 389 -25.87 -25.34 -14.29
CA GLY A 389 -25.02 -25.62 -13.13
C GLY A 389 -23.71 -24.84 -13.05
N HIS A 390 -23.42 -23.96 -14.02
CA HIS A 390 -22.21 -23.13 -14.03
C HIS A 390 -22.45 -21.72 -13.48
N SER A 391 -21.36 -21.10 -13.02
CA SER A 391 -21.35 -19.74 -12.50
C SER A 391 -20.15 -18.92 -12.97
N ARG A 392 -20.32 -17.59 -12.96
CA ARG A 392 -19.27 -16.61 -13.26
C ARG A 392 -19.35 -15.48 -12.24
N ALA A 393 -18.20 -14.96 -11.81
CA ALA A 393 -18.16 -13.97 -10.73
C ALA A 393 -17.12 -12.88 -10.95
N ALA A 394 -17.40 -11.72 -10.37
CA ALA A 394 -16.46 -10.63 -10.20
C ALA A 394 -16.12 -10.47 -8.72
N TYR A 395 -14.89 -10.07 -8.40
CA TYR A 395 -14.46 -9.88 -7.03
C TYR A 395 -13.77 -8.54 -6.81
N LYS A 396 -13.80 -8.10 -5.56
CA LYS A 396 -13.10 -6.93 -5.04
C LYS A 396 -12.36 -7.32 -3.78
N VAL A 397 -11.10 -6.90 -3.70
CA VAL A 397 -10.29 -7.05 -2.49
C VAL A 397 -10.56 -5.87 -1.57
N VAL A 398 -10.86 -6.17 -0.30
CA VAL A 398 -11.18 -5.18 0.73
C VAL A 398 -10.38 -5.45 2.01
N ASP A 399 -10.34 -4.48 2.92
CA ASP A 399 -9.84 -4.68 4.29
C ASP A 399 -10.77 -3.94 5.24
N PHE A 400 -11.85 -4.60 5.66
CA PHE A 400 -12.92 -3.95 6.40
C PHE A 400 -13.53 -4.88 7.45
N ASP A 401 -13.92 -4.30 8.60
CA ASP A 401 -14.55 -5.02 9.72
C ASP A 401 -16.06 -4.81 9.70
N PHE A 402 -16.81 -5.85 9.33
CA PHE A 402 -18.26 -5.79 9.14
C PHE A 402 -19.03 -5.87 10.48
N ARG A 403 -18.37 -6.27 11.58
CA ARG A 403 -19.04 -6.59 12.86
C ARG A 403 -19.68 -5.40 13.56
N SER A 404 -19.35 -4.16 13.14
CA SER A 404 -19.97 -2.94 13.66
C SER A 404 -21.34 -2.64 13.05
N TYR A 405 -21.76 -3.39 12.03
CA TYR A 405 -23.00 -3.22 11.30
C TYR A 405 -23.84 -4.49 11.42
N LYS A 406 -25.16 -4.37 11.30
CA LYS A 406 -26.08 -5.52 11.42
C LYS A 406 -26.54 -6.05 10.07
N LYS A 407 -26.64 -5.20 9.05
CA LYS A 407 -27.20 -5.57 7.75
C LYS A 407 -26.32 -5.18 6.58
N LEU A 408 -26.37 -5.98 5.53
CA LEU A 408 -25.87 -5.66 4.21
C LEU A 408 -27.06 -5.33 3.30
N LYS A 409 -26.94 -4.23 2.56
CA LYS A 409 -27.91 -3.83 1.55
C LYS A 409 -27.25 -3.62 0.20
N MET A 410 -27.90 -4.05 -0.87
CA MET A 410 -27.41 -3.89 -2.24
C MET A 410 -28.57 -4.01 -3.22
N PHE A 411 -28.56 -3.19 -4.27
CA PHE A 411 -29.56 -3.21 -5.33
C PHE A 411 -29.06 -4.03 -6.50
N ILE A 412 -29.95 -4.81 -7.10
CA ILE A 412 -29.65 -5.60 -8.29
C ILE A 412 -30.72 -5.39 -9.34
N HIS A 413 -30.26 -5.18 -10.56
CA HIS A 413 -31.05 -5.22 -11.77
C HIS A 413 -30.58 -6.41 -12.60
N ALA A 414 -31.50 -7.01 -13.36
CA ALA A 414 -31.16 -8.04 -14.33
C ALA A 414 -32.04 -7.87 -15.57
N GLU A 415 -31.43 -7.99 -16.75
CA GLU A 415 -32.10 -7.97 -18.04
C GLU A 415 -31.59 -9.10 -18.93
N ASP A 416 -32.41 -9.55 -19.88
CA ASP A 416 -31.99 -10.53 -20.87
C ASP A 416 -31.00 -9.89 -21.86
N ALA A 417 -29.90 -10.60 -22.16
CA ALA A 417 -28.86 -10.15 -23.08
C ALA A 417 -28.89 -10.88 -24.44
N SER A 418 -29.81 -11.83 -24.62
CA SER A 418 -29.83 -12.73 -25.78
C SER A 418 -30.34 -12.09 -27.08
N GLY A 419 -31.18 -11.05 -27.01
CA GLY A 419 -31.93 -10.61 -28.19
C GLY A 419 -33.36 -11.12 -28.24
N GLU A 420 -33.62 -12.26 -27.61
CA GLU A 420 -34.76 -13.13 -27.91
C GLU A 420 -35.61 -13.45 -26.67
N SER A 421 -35.30 -12.85 -25.51
CA SER A 421 -36.00 -13.11 -24.22
C SER A 421 -36.00 -14.60 -23.82
N LEU A 422 -34.84 -15.25 -23.98
CA LEU A 422 -34.66 -16.68 -23.68
C LEU A 422 -34.57 -16.95 -22.17
N THR A 423 -34.12 -15.96 -21.38
CA THR A 423 -34.01 -16.06 -19.93
C THR A 423 -35.34 -15.67 -19.28
N LYS A 424 -35.81 -16.43 -18.28
CA LYS A 424 -37.04 -16.16 -17.52
C LYS A 424 -36.76 -15.82 -16.07
N ASN A 425 -37.77 -15.29 -15.39
CA ASN A 425 -37.70 -15.02 -13.96
C ASN A 425 -37.44 -16.29 -13.16
N GLY A 426 -36.43 -16.26 -12.30
CA GLY A 426 -36.00 -17.38 -11.47
C GLY A 426 -35.00 -18.34 -12.13
N ASP A 427 -34.71 -18.19 -13.42
CA ASP A 427 -33.71 -19.02 -14.12
C ASP A 427 -32.30 -18.72 -13.62
N LEU A 428 -31.99 -17.46 -13.30
CA LEU A 428 -30.68 -17.06 -12.81
C LEU A 428 -30.73 -16.67 -11.34
N ARG A 429 -29.62 -16.88 -10.65
CA ARG A 429 -29.43 -16.48 -9.25
C ARG A 429 -28.19 -15.61 -9.14
N VAL A 430 -28.25 -14.60 -8.27
CA VAL A 430 -27.06 -13.86 -7.86
C VAL A 430 -26.67 -14.28 -6.47
N PHE A 431 -25.38 -14.47 -6.27
CA PHE A 431 -24.80 -14.72 -4.98
C PHE A 431 -23.73 -13.68 -4.63
N ILE A 432 -23.62 -13.38 -3.33
CA ILE A 432 -22.49 -12.64 -2.76
C ILE A 432 -21.71 -13.56 -1.84
N ARG A 433 -20.38 -13.62 -2.01
CA ARG A 433 -19.46 -14.24 -1.08
C ARG A 433 -18.71 -13.19 -0.27
N LEU A 434 -18.67 -13.42 1.03
CA LEU A 434 -17.97 -12.61 2.01
C LEU A 434 -16.99 -13.51 2.77
N GLY A 435 -15.68 -13.33 2.57
CA GLY A 435 -14.69 -14.23 3.15
C GLY A 435 -13.30 -13.66 3.35
N SER A 436 -12.42 -14.54 3.82
CA SER A 436 -10.97 -14.33 3.81
C SER A 436 -10.33 -14.76 2.49
N ASP A 437 -11.01 -15.61 1.72
CA ASP A 437 -10.64 -16.05 0.38
C ASP A 437 -11.88 -16.21 -0.52
N PHE A 438 -11.69 -16.80 -1.71
CA PHE A 438 -12.74 -16.92 -2.73
C PHE A 438 -13.46 -18.29 -2.75
N THR A 439 -12.80 -19.36 -2.29
CA THR A 439 -13.21 -20.76 -2.56
C THR A 439 -13.24 -21.66 -1.32
N GLU A 440 -12.53 -21.32 -0.24
CA GLU A 440 -12.36 -22.20 0.92
C GLU A 440 -13.00 -21.66 2.19
N ASN A 441 -12.95 -20.35 2.43
CA ASN A 441 -13.40 -19.68 3.65
C ASN A 441 -14.29 -18.47 3.31
N TYR A 442 -15.58 -18.73 3.11
CA TYR A 442 -16.56 -17.70 2.77
C TYR A 442 -17.95 -18.01 3.36
N TYR A 443 -18.71 -16.94 3.56
CA TYR A 443 -20.16 -16.95 3.66
C TYR A 443 -20.75 -16.65 2.28
N GLU A 444 -21.76 -17.39 1.85
CA GLU A 444 -22.49 -17.13 0.61
C GLU A 444 -23.95 -16.84 0.90
N TYR A 445 -24.49 -15.77 0.33
CA TYR A 445 -25.92 -15.46 0.34
C TYR A 445 -26.40 -15.33 -1.11
N GLU A 446 -27.46 -16.04 -1.46
CA GLU A 446 -27.93 -16.23 -2.84
C GLU A 446 -29.43 -15.96 -2.95
N ILE A 447 -29.84 -15.21 -3.97
CA ILE A 447 -31.24 -14.93 -4.29
C ILE A 447 -31.56 -15.22 -5.77
N PRO A 448 -32.78 -15.64 -6.11
CA PRO A 448 -33.23 -15.77 -7.49
C PRO A 448 -33.52 -14.39 -8.10
N LEU A 449 -33.16 -14.21 -9.37
CA LEU A 449 -33.34 -12.95 -10.08
C LEU A 449 -34.70 -12.88 -10.78
N THR A 450 -35.31 -11.69 -10.69
CA THR A 450 -36.43 -11.26 -11.52
C THR A 450 -35.89 -10.35 -12.62
N LEU A 451 -36.24 -10.64 -13.87
CA LEU A 451 -35.79 -9.88 -15.03
C LEU A 451 -36.67 -8.67 -15.29
N THR A 452 -36.04 -7.59 -15.72
CA THR A 452 -36.71 -6.37 -16.19
C THR A 452 -37.13 -6.57 -17.65
N PRO A 453 -38.41 -6.36 -17.99
CA PRO A 453 -38.86 -6.44 -19.38
C PRO A 453 -38.16 -5.42 -20.28
N TRP A 454 -37.85 -5.83 -21.51
CA TRP A 454 -37.29 -4.93 -22.51
C TRP A 454 -38.24 -3.78 -22.86
N GLY A 455 -37.69 -2.59 -23.10
CA GLY A 455 -38.46 -1.38 -23.37
C GLY A 455 -38.99 -0.71 -22.10
N THR A 456 -38.62 -1.19 -20.90
CA THR A 456 -38.84 -0.47 -19.64
C THR A 456 -38.05 0.83 -19.70
N THR A 457 -38.75 1.95 -19.57
CA THR A 457 -38.19 3.28 -19.68
C THR A 457 -37.87 3.87 -18.32
N LYS A 458 -37.11 4.97 -18.31
CA LYS A 458 -36.67 5.69 -17.09
C LYS A 458 -37.81 6.18 -16.18
N GLU A 459 -39.04 6.19 -16.65
CA GLU A 459 -40.23 6.60 -15.91
C GLU A 459 -40.66 5.57 -14.84
N ASP A 460 -40.16 4.33 -14.91
CA ASP A 460 -40.43 3.28 -13.92
C ASP A 460 -39.14 2.72 -13.29
N PRO A 461 -38.54 3.44 -12.32
CA PRO A 461 -37.33 2.99 -11.64
C PRO A 461 -37.50 1.72 -10.79
N ASP A 462 -38.71 1.48 -10.28
CA ASP A 462 -39.00 0.31 -9.44
C ASP A 462 -39.09 -0.97 -10.28
N ALA A 463 -39.50 -0.88 -11.55
CA ALA A 463 -39.41 -2.00 -12.49
C ALA A 463 -37.96 -2.32 -12.89
N ILE A 464 -37.10 -1.31 -12.99
CA ILE A 464 -35.66 -1.49 -13.29
C ILE A 464 -34.94 -2.06 -12.06
N TRP A 465 -35.26 -1.60 -10.85
CA TRP A 465 -34.65 -2.08 -9.61
C TRP A 465 -35.68 -2.80 -8.72
N PRO A 466 -36.16 -4.00 -9.13
CA PRO A 466 -37.26 -4.67 -8.45
C PRO A 466 -36.89 -5.05 -7.02
N GLU A 467 -37.81 -4.81 -6.07
CA GLU A 467 -37.62 -5.11 -4.64
C GLU A 467 -37.26 -6.59 -4.39
N ALA A 468 -37.77 -7.50 -5.22
CA ALA A 468 -37.45 -8.92 -5.17
C ALA A 468 -35.95 -9.24 -5.38
N ASN A 469 -35.22 -8.36 -6.07
CA ASN A 469 -33.78 -8.50 -6.32
C ASN A 469 -32.93 -7.75 -5.28
N HIS A 470 -33.52 -7.07 -4.30
CA HIS A 470 -32.74 -6.35 -3.29
C HIS A 470 -32.13 -7.33 -2.30
N PHE A 471 -30.83 -7.21 -2.08
CA PHE A 471 -30.20 -7.83 -0.91
C PHE A 471 -30.51 -6.96 0.30
N ASP A 472 -31.20 -7.51 1.28
CA ASP A 472 -31.37 -6.93 2.62
C ASP A 472 -31.38 -8.06 3.65
N PHE A 473 -30.20 -8.45 4.13
CA PHE A 473 -30.07 -9.54 5.09
C PHE A 473 -29.22 -9.14 6.29
N GLU A 474 -29.52 -9.76 7.44
CA GLU A 474 -28.79 -9.54 8.68
C GLU A 474 -27.60 -10.50 8.80
N PHE A 475 -26.45 -9.99 9.23
CA PHE A 475 -25.26 -10.82 9.46
C PHE A 475 -25.45 -11.86 10.57
N SER A 476 -26.43 -11.65 11.46
CA SER A 476 -26.83 -12.62 12.49
C SER A 476 -27.22 -13.97 11.89
N VAL A 477 -27.79 -13.99 10.68
CA VAL A 477 -28.18 -15.21 9.99
C VAL A 477 -26.93 -15.98 9.52
N LEU A 478 -25.91 -15.30 9.00
CA LEU A 478 -24.64 -15.93 8.62
C LEU A 478 -23.96 -16.61 9.83
N HIS A 479 -23.90 -15.91 10.97
CA HIS A 479 -23.33 -16.45 12.20
C HIS A 479 -24.11 -17.67 12.71
N LYS A 480 -25.44 -17.64 12.59
CA LYS A 480 -26.30 -18.77 12.95
C LYS A 480 -25.97 -19.99 12.09
N VAL A 481 -25.87 -19.84 10.76
CA VAL A 481 -25.51 -20.96 9.86
C VAL A 481 -24.14 -21.55 10.19
N LYS A 482 -23.13 -20.72 10.49
CA LYS A 482 -21.81 -21.19 10.96
C LYS A 482 -21.91 -21.98 12.27
N ARG A 483 -22.74 -21.53 13.21
CA ARG A 483 -22.97 -22.23 14.48
C ARG A 483 -23.69 -23.57 14.27
N ASP A 484 -24.78 -23.57 13.51
CA ASP A 484 -25.58 -24.76 13.24
C ASP A 484 -24.72 -25.85 12.54
N ARG A 485 -23.84 -25.44 11.62
CA ARG A 485 -22.83 -26.28 10.97
C ARG A 485 -21.86 -26.92 11.98
N ASN A 486 -21.35 -26.12 12.91
CA ASN A 486 -20.41 -26.57 13.93
C ASN A 486 -21.07 -27.50 14.95
N GLU A 487 -22.32 -27.22 15.34
CA GLU A 487 -23.12 -28.08 16.23
C GLU A 487 -23.48 -29.42 15.56
N ALA A 488 -23.74 -29.41 14.25
CA ALA A 488 -23.96 -30.62 13.46
C ALA A 488 -22.67 -31.43 13.20
N ASN A 489 -21.50 -30.91 13.58
CA ASN A 489 -20.18 -31.50 13.30
C ASN A 489 -19.96 -31.82 11.81
N TRP A 490 -20.47 -30.94 10.93
CA TRP A 490 -20.34 -31.08 9.49
C TRP A 490 -18.90 -30.78 9.03
N PRO A 491 -18.37 -31.46 8.00
CA PRO A 491 -17.02 -31.21 7.50
C PRO A 491 -16.82 -29.74 7.09
N VAL A 492 -15.80 -29.09 7.65
CA VAL A 492 -15.49 -27.66 7.44
C VAL A 492 -15.21 -27.32 5.97
N ALA A 493 -14.58 -28.25 5.24
CA ALA A 493 -14.22 -28.07 3.84
C ALA A 493 -15.40 -28.25 2.86
N VAL A 494 -16.58 -28.64 3.35
CA VAL A 494 -17.76 -28.88 2.51
C VAL A 494 -18.76 -27.75 2.72
N LYS A 495 -19.28 -27.20 1.63
CA LYS A 495 -20.34 -26.19 1.65
C LYS A 495 -21.54 -26.68 2.46
N PHE A 496 -21.93 -25.94 3.49
CA PHE A 496 -23.06 -26.26 4.36
C PHE A 496 -24.22 -25.27 4.15
N PRO A 497 -25.40 -25.72 3.73
CA PRO A 497 -26.60 -24.88 3.62
C PRO A 497 -27.27 -24.63 4.98
N GLU A 498 -27.99 -23.52 5.12
CA GLU A 498 -28.88 -23.29 6.28
C GLU A 498 -29.80 -24.49 6.52
N ASN A 499 -29.96 -24.90 7.78
CA ASN A 499 -30.74 -26.08 8.20
C ASN A 499 -30.29 -27.45 7.61
N GLY A 500 -29.14 -27.52 6.94
CA GLY A 500 -28.61 -28.76 6.35
C GLY A 500 -29.26 -29.16 5.02
N THR A 501 -30.24 -28.41 4.53
CA THR A 501 -30.84 -28.56 3.19
C THR A 501 -31.15 -27.19 2.60
N PRO A 502 -30.90 -26.93 1.30
CA PRO A 502 -31.31 -25.68 0.68
C PRO A 502 -32.84 -25.57 0.69
N ASP A 503 -33.39 -24.72 1.55
CA ASP A 503 -34.84 -24.49 1.69
C ASP A 503 -35.13 -22.99 1.76
N GLY A 504 -36.21 -22.55 1.11
CA GLY A 504 -36.57 -21.15 0.94
C GLY A 504 -36.14 -20.51 -0.39
N ALA A 505 -36.65 -19.30 -0.65
CA ALA A 505 -36.33 -18.54 -1.86
C ALA A 505 -34.87 -18.05 -1.85
N ASN A 506 -34.36 -17.63 -0.69
CA ASN A 506 -33.00 -17.16 -0.50
C ASN A 506 -32.18 -18.27 0.16
N LEU A 507 -30.98 -18.53 -0.34
CA LEU A 507 -30.11 -19.58 0.16
C LEU A 507 -28.88 -19.00 0.82
N ILE A 508 -28.46 -19.65 1.91
CA ILE A 508 -27.34 -19.19 2.73
C ILE A 508 -26.42 -20.37 2.97
N TYR A 509 -25.13 -20.16 2.73
CA TYR A 509 -24.12 -21.18 2.90
C TYR A 509 -22.92 -20.69 3.69
N VAL A 510 -22.23 -21.65 4.30
CA VAL A 510 -20.91 -21.44 4.91
C VAL A 510 -19.96 -22.55 4.44
N LYS A 511 -18.75 -22.17 4.01
CA LYS A 511 -17.63 -23.08 3.72
C LYS A 511 -16.39 -22.56 4.44
N GLY A 512 -15.61 -23.45 5.04
CA GLY A 512 -14.42 -23.08 5.82
C GLY A 512 -14.76 -22.40 7.15
N ASN A 513 -13.83 -21.60 7.66
CA ASN A 513 -14.05 -20.74 8.83
C ASN A 513 -13.89 -19.27 8.41
N PRO A 514 -14.86 -18.71 7.67
CA PRO A 514 -14.83 -17.30 7.28
C PRO A 514 -14.83 -16.38 8.51
N ASP A 515 -14.33 -15.17 8.32
CA ASP A 515 -14.21 -14.14 9.36
C ASP A 515 -14.64 -12.77 8.85
N LEU A 516 -15.75 -12.25 9.39
CA LEU A 516 -16.27 -10.91 9.09
C LEU A 516 -15.49 -9.79 9.80
N SER A 517 -14.58 -10.11 10.73
CA SER A 517 -13.74 -9.13 11.41
C SER A 517 -12.68 -8.51 10.51
N ARG A 518 -12.18 -9.28 9.55
CA ARG A 518 -11.13 -8.91 8.62
C ARG A 518 -11.48 -9.45 7.25
N LEU A 519 -12.58 -8.94 6.70
CA LEU A 519 -13.03 -9.34 5.39
C LEU A 519 -11.96 -8.95 4.37
N LYS A 520 -11.54 -9.91 3.54
CA LYS A 520 -10.52 -9.70 2.50
C LYS A 520 -11.12 -9.68 1.11
N THR A 521 -12.21 -10.41 0.91
CA THR A 521 -12.78 -10.64 -0.40
C THR A 521 -14.29 -10.42 -0.34
N ILE A 522 -14.77 -9.62 -1.29
CA ILE A 522 -16.18 -9.58 -1.66
C ILE A 522 -16.26 -10.08 -3.08
N MET A 523 -17.03 -11.14 -3.32
CA MET A 523 -17.27 -11.67 -4.65
C MET A 523 -18.76 -11.63 -4.91
N ILE A 524 -19.13 -11.21 -6.12
CA ILE A 524 -20.52 -11.19 -6.58
C ILE A 524 -20.55 -11.97 -7.87
N GLY A 525 -21.43 -12.95 -7.95
CA GLY A 525 -21.52 -13.81 -9.12
C GLY A 525 -22.94 -14.11 -9.52
N VAL A 526 -23.06 -14.62 -10.74
CA VAL A 526 -24.30 -15.07 -11.37
C VAL A 526 -24.18 -16.57 -11.57
N ARG A 527 -25.20 -17.32 -11.16
CA ARG A 527 -25.28 -18.77 -11.24
C ARG A 527 -26.52 -19.18 -12.03
N ASN A 528 -26.32 -20.11 -12.97
CA ASN A 528 -27.39 -20.90 -13.55
C ASN A 528 -27.54 -22.18 -12.70
N PRO A 529 -28.59 -22.32 -11.88
CA PRO A 529 -28.75 -23.46 -10.99
C PRO A 529 -28.87 -24.76 -11.81
N LYS A 530 -28.31 -25.87 -11.31
CA LYS A 530 -28.32 -27.15 -12.02
C LYS A 530 -29.70 -27.80 -12.03
N LYS A 531 -30.13 -28.32 -13.18
CA LYS A 531 -31.37 -29.10 -13.30
C LYS A 531 -31.29 -30.44 -12.57
N LEU A 532 -31.91 -30.53 -11.39
CA LEU A 532 -31.87 -31.75 -10.55
C LEU A 532 -32.85 -32.85 -10.96
N SER A 533 -33.97 -32.53 -11.63
CA SER A 533 -34.96 -33.53 -12.06
C SER A 533 -35.84 -33.03 -13.21
N ALA A 534 -36.45 -33.96 -13.95
CA ALA A 534 -37.35 -33.66 -15.07
C ALA A 534 -38.62 -32.87 -14.68
N GLY A 535 -38.93 -32.75 -13.38
CA GLY A 535 -40.05 -31.97 -12.85
C GLY A 535 -39.65 -30.67 -12.14
N SER A 536 -38.36 -30.29 -12.17
CA SER A 536 -37.89 -29.00 -11.64
C SER A 536 -38.36 -27.84 -12.54
N SER A 537 -38.44 -26.62 -11.98
CA SER A 537 -38.82 -25.40 -12.72
C SER A 537 -37.78 -24.94 -13.74
N ASP A 538 -36.59 -25.53 -13.67
CA ASP A 538 -35.44 -25.24 -14.49
C ASP A 538 -35.50 -26.00 -15.84
N ASP A 539 -35.24 -25.28 -16.92
CA ASP A 539 -35.25 -25.85 -18.27
C ASP A 539 -33.93 -26.56 -18.62
N GLY A 540 -32.84 -26.31 -17.89
CA GLY A 540 -31.51 -26.89 -18.13
C GLY A 540 -30.88 -26.39 -19.44
N GLN A 541 -31.17 -25.14 -19.82
CA GLN A 541 -30.59 -24.49 -20.99
C GLN A 541 -29.63 -23.37 -20.59
N ASP A 542 -28.76 -23.00 -21.51
CA ASP A 542 -27.81 -21.91 -21.32
C ASP A 542 -28.54 -20.57 -21.25
N LYS A 543 -28.01 -19.65 -20.42
CA LYS A 543 -28.64 -18.35 -20.16
C LYS A 543 -27.76 -17.18 -20.58
N CYS A 544 -28.40 -16.08 -20.96
CA CYS A 544 -27.75 -14.84 -21.36
C CYS A 544 -28.41 -13.65 -20.65
N ALA A 545 -27.68 -12.97 -19.78
CA ALA A 545 -28.20 -11.83 -19.03
C ALA A 545 -27.15 -10.76 -18.77
N GLU A 546 -27.60 -9.53 -18.59
CA GLU A 546 -26.81 -8.43 -18.04
C GLU A 546 -27.34 -8.07 -16.65
N ILE A 547 -26.47 -8.15 -15.65
CA ILE A 547 -26.81 -7.92 -14.25
C ILE A 547 -26.11 -6.65 -13.79
N TRP A 548 -26.87 -5.69 -13.25
CA TRP A 548 -26.29 -4.51 -12.63
C TRP A 548 -26.35 -4.60 -11.12
N VAL A 549 -25.28 -4.18 -10.47
CA VAL A 549 -25.16 -4.20 -9.01
C VAL A 549 -24.77 -2.81 -8.52
N ASN A 550 -25.56 -2.30 -7.59
CA ASN A 550 -25.42 -0.92 -7.11
C ASN A 550 -25.54 -0.81 -5.58
N GLU A 551 -24.94 0.25 -5.04
CA GLU A 551 -25.12 0.71 -3.66
C GLU A 551 -24.91 -0.43 -2.64
N LEU A 552 -23.77 -1.12 -2.75
CA LEU A 552 -23.33 -2.10 -1.76
C LEU A 552 -22.95 -1.38 -0.47
N ARG A 553 -23.86 -1.41 0.51
CA ARG A 553 -23.72 -0.68 1.77
C ARG A 553 -24.00 -1.53 2.99
N LEU A 554 -23.47 -1.05 4.10
CA LEU A 554 -23.74 -1.59 5.43
C LEU A 554 -24.70 -0.65 6.15
N SER A 555 -25.68 -1.22 6.85
CA SER A 555 -26.68 -0.46 7.60
C SER A 555 -26.88 -1.01 9.01
N ASP A 556 -27.56 -0.22 9.83
CA ASP A 556 -27.87 -0.49 11.24
C ASP A 556 -26.61 -0.76 12.08
N PHE A 557 -26.00 0.32 12.60
CA PHE A 557 -24.84 0.22 13.46
C PHE A 557 -25.15 -0.51 14.78
N ASP A 558 -24.13 -1.10 15.40
CA ASP A 558 -24.23 -1.50 16.79
C ASP A 558 -24.22 -0.27 17.72
N GLU A 559 -25.39 0.05 18.27
CA GLU A 559 -25.63 1.16 19.19
C GLU A 559 -25.40 0.79 20.67
N ASN A 560 -24.82 -0.38 20.96
CA ASN A 560 -24.51 -0.78 22.33
C ASN A 560 -23.62 0.24 23.04
N ALA A 561 -24.13 0.81 24.14
CA ALA A 561 -23.40 1.80 24.93
C ALA A 561 -22.32 1.13 25.80
N GLY A 562 -21.10 1.64 25.71
CA GLY A 562 -20.02 1.31 26.64
C GLY A 562 -19.86 2.36 27.73
N TRP A 563 -19.34 1.94 28.88
CA TRP A 563 -18.95 2.82 29.98
C TRP A 563 -17.51 2.54 30.41
N ALA A 564 -16.90 3.57 31.00
CA ALA A 564 -15.61 3.46 31.67
C ALA A 564 -15.64 4.16 33.02
N ALA A 565 -14.92 3.60 33.99
CA ALA A 565 -14.74 4.18 35.31
C ALA A 565 -13.27 4.13 35.70
N ASN A 566 -12.71 5.29 36.04
CA ASN A 566 -11.34 5.42 36.53
C ASN A 566 -11.38 5.87 37.99
N THR A 567 -10.74 5.10 38.87
CA THR A 567 -10.62 5.39 40.30
C THR A 567 -9.16 5.56 40.65
N ARG A 568 -8.83 6.61 41.40
CA ARG A 568 -7.48 6.83 41.93
C ARG A 568 -7.57 7.32 43.37
N ILE A 569 -6.91 6.59 44.26
CA ILE A 569 -6.82 6.90 45.68
C ILE A 569 -5.35 7.01 46.05
N THR A 570 -4.94 8.15 46.60
CA THR A 570 -3.59 8.34 47.12
C THR A 570 -3.67 8.66 48.61
N ALA A 571 -3.12 7.78 49.44
CA ALA A 571 -3.05 7.97 50.88
C ALA A 571 -1.60 8.28 51.30
N LYS A 572 -1.38 9.46 51.88
CA LYS A 572 -0.08 9.88 52.42
C LYS A 572 -0.08 9.75 53.94
N MET A 573 0.79 8.89 54.47
CA MET A 573 0.96 8.65 55.89
C MET A 573 2.19 9.43 56.40
N ALA A 574 1.97 10.70 56.73
CA ALA A 574 2.97 11.65 57.19
C ALA A 574 4.25 11.64 56.30
N ASN A 575 5.39 11.29 56.91
CA ASN A 575 6.70 11.22 56.26
C ASN A 575 7.24 9.78 56.08
N PHE A 576 6.39 8.75 56.27
CA PHE A 576 6.83 7.35 56.25
C PHE A 576 6.30 6.53 55.08
N ALA A 577 5.06 6.74 54.62
CA ALA A 577 4.51 5.95 53.52
C ALA A 577 3.58 6.76 52.61
N ILE A 578 3.58 6.39 51.32
CA ILE A 578 2.62 6.83 50.33
C ILE A 578 2.07 5.58 49.66
N MET A 579 0.76 5.38 49.78
CA MET A 579 0.03 4.32 49.10
C MET A 579 -0.77 4.91 47.95
N ASN A 580 -0.67 4.31 46.77
CA ASN A 580 -1.48 4.63 45.60
C ASN A 580 -2.27 3.39 45.21
N LEU A 581 -3.57 3.56 45.04
CA LEU A 581 -4.46 2.59 44.43
C LEU A 581 -5.05 3.24 43.19
N SER A 582 -4.92 2.59 42.05
CA SER A 582 -5.64 2.98 40.84
C SER A 582 -6.38 1.78 40.28
N GLY A 583 -7.56 2.03 39.74
CA GLY A 583 -8.39 1.02 39.10
C GLY A 583 -9.07 1.65 37.90
N ASN A 584 -9.10 0.93 36.79
CA ASN A 584 -9.83 1.32 35.60
C ASN A 584 -10.65 0.14 35.11
N VAL A 585 -11.91 0.41 34.76
CA VAL A 585 -12.79 -0.54 34.10
C VAL A 585 -13.32 0.13 32.85
N ARG A 586 -13.34 -0.61 31.75
CA ARG A 586 -13.85 -0.18 30.45
C ARG A 586 -14.56 -1.34 29.80
N THR A 587 -15.75 -1.08 29.25
CA THR A 587 -16.59 -2.09 28.58
C THR A 587 -16.60 -1.88 27.06
N PRO A 588 -16.97 -2.91 26.29
CA PRO A 588 -17.13 -2.78 24.83
C PRO A 588 -18.07 -1.64 24.45
N GLY A 589 -17.81 -0.99 23.32
CA GLY A 589 -18.53 0.19 22.84
C GLY A 589 -18.02 1.52 23.40
N PHE A 590 -17.14 1.52 24.40
CA PHE A 590 -16.53 2.75 24.90
C PHE A 590 -15.45 3.27 23.94
N GLY A 591 -15.36 4.58 23.79
CA GLY A 591 -14.39 5.27 22.94
C GLY A 591 -14.48 6.79 23.13
N SER A 592 -13.51 7.52 22.58
CA SER A 592 -13.61 8.98 22.48
C SER A 592 -14.58 9.38 21.36
N ILE A 593 -15.04 10.63 21.36
CA ILE A 593 -16.10 11.12 20.45
C ILE A 593 -15.66 11.09 18.98
N ASP A 594 -14.37 11.28 18.72
CA ASP A 594 -13.72 11.27 17.41
C ASP A 594 -13.53 9.85 16.84
N LYS A 595 -13.63 8.80 17.66
CA LYS A 595 -13.49 7.42 17.19
C LYS A 595 -14.67 6.99 16.33
N LYS A 596 -14.37 6.40 15.18
CA LYS A 596 -15.37 5.71 14.35
C LYS A 596 -15.95 4.52 15.09
N VAL A 597 -17.16 4.08 14.72
CA VAL A 597 -17.85 2.95 15.37
C VAL A 597 -16.98 1.68 15.37
N ALA A 598 -16.25 1.42 14.27
CA ALA A 598 -15.35 0.28 14.16
C ALA A 598 -14.10 0.33 15.06
N GLU A 599 -13.68 1.52 15.52
CA GLU A 599 -12.46 1.76 16.32
C GLU A 599 -12.73 1.80 17.85
N ARG A 600 -13.99 1.65 18.24
CA ARG A 600 -14.40 1.57 19.65
C ARG A 600 -13.93 0.26 20.26
N ASP A 601 -13.81 0.25 21.59
CA ASP A 601 -13.28 -0.94 22.28
C ASP A 601 -14.24 -2.13 22.12
N ARG A 602 -13.67 -3.32 21.87
CA ARG A 602 -14.43 -4.59 21.71
C ARG A 602 -14.04 -5.63 22.78
N GLU A 603 -13.41 -5.15 23.84
CA GLU A 603 -12.99 -5.95 24.98
C GLU A 603 -13.36 -5.24 26.28
N THR A 604 -13.71 -6.02 27.29
CA THR A 604 -13.85 -5.50 28.65
C THR A 604 -12.47 -5.51 29.29
N SER A 605 -11.90 -4.33 29.55
CA SER A 605 -10.63 -4.19 30.24
C SER A 605 -10.86 -3.81 31.70
N LEU A 606 -10.33 -4.62 32.61
CA LEU A 606 -10.26 -4.33 34.04
C LEU A 606 -8.78 -4.30 34.41
N ALA A 607 -8.28 -3.18 34.91
CA ALA A 607 -6.96 -3.15 35.50
C ALA A 607 -7.00 -2.50 36.88
N TYR A 608 -6.12 -2.96 37.76
CA TYR A 608 -5.85 -2.30 39.02
C TYR A 608 -4.35 -2.30 39.30
N ASP A 609 -3.88 -1.23 39.92
CA ASP A 609 -2.51 -1.07 40.40
C ASP A 609 -2.56 -0.61 41.86
N LEU A 610 -1.91 -1.37 42.72
CA LEU A 610 -1.68 -1.04 44.11
C LEU A 610 -0.17 -0.92 44.31
N SER A 611 0.28 0.29 44.59
CA SER A 611 1.69 0.58 44.86
C SER A 611 1.86 1.33 46.18
N SER A 612 2.95 1.02 46.88
CA SER A 612 3.29 1.63 48.16
C SER A 612 4.78 1.93 48.22
N THR A 613 5.10 3.19 48.52
CA THR A 613 6.47 3.63 48.80
C THR A 613 6.60 3.87 50.30
N VAL A 614 7.43 3.09 50.97
CA VAL A 614 7.62 3.12 52.42
C VAL A 614 9.08 3.47 52.74
N GLN A 615 9.29 4.47 53.59
CA GLN A 615 10.58 4.82 54.15
C GLN A 615 10.78 4.09 55.49
N LEU A 616 11.24 2.84 55.42
CA LEU A 616 11.50 2.00 56.60
C LEU A 616 12.55 2.60 57.55
N GLY A 617 13.41 3.48 57.05
CA GLY A 617 14.38 4.22 57.88
C GLY A 617 13.74 5.11 58.95
N ARG A 618 12.45 5.47 58.83
CA ARG A 618 11.73 6.27 59.84
C ARG A 618 11.42 5.51 61.13
N PHE A 619 11.49 4.18 61.14
CA PHE A 619 11.37 3.37 62.36
C PHE A 619 12.67 3.35 63.19
N ILE A 620 13.77 3.85 62.63
CA ILE A 620 15.07 3.92 63.26
C ILE A 620 15.28 5.37 63.75
N PRO A 621 15.86 5.61 64.95
CA PRO A 621 16.12 6.96 65.42
C PRO A 621 16.93 7.79 64.41
N ASP A 622 16.50 9.04 64.15
CA ASP A 622 17.11 9.93 63.15
C ASP A 622 18.63 10.13 63.36
N LYS A 623 19.13 10.00 64.59
CA LYS A 623 20.56 10.08 64.94
C LYS A 623 21.40 8.99 64.25
N VAL A 624 20.82 7.84 63.93
CA VAL A 624 21.51 6.72 63.26
C VAL A 624 21.68 6.98 61.76
N GLY A 625 20.79 7.80 61.17
CA GLY A 625 20.91 8.29 59.79
C GLY A 625 20.71 7.25 58.70
N ILE A 626 20.05 6.12 58.98
CA ILE A 626 19.81 5.03 58.01
C ILE A 626 18.63 5.38 57.10
N LYS A 627 18.80 5.23 55.79
CA LYS A 627 17.77 5.42 54.77
C LYS A 627 17.47 4.09 54.10
N ILE A 628 16.22 3.64 54.21
CA ILE A 628 15.73 2.40 53.59
C ILE A 628 14.42 2.74 52.87
N PRO A 629 14.47 3.25 51.64
CA PRO A 629 13.27 3.39 50.82
C PRO A 629 12.94 2.05 50.19
N MET A 630 11.71 1.61 50.40
CA MET A 630 11.13 0.39 49.84
C MET A 630 9.95 0.78 48.96
N TYR A 631 9.90 0.21 47.76
CA TYR A 631 8.75 0.26 46.88
C TYR A 631 8.20 -1.15 46.74
N VAL A 632 6.90 -1.30 46.90
CA VAL A 632 6.17 -2.54 46.61
C VAL A 632 4.99 -2.20 45.72
N GLY A 633 4.81 -2.94 44.64
CA GLY A 633 3.73 -2.73 43.69
C GLY A 633 3.18 -4.05 43.17
N ILE A 634 1.86 -4.14 43.08
CA ILE A 634 1.14 -5.19 42.36
C ILE A 634 0.19 -4.54 41.37
N SER A 635 0.28 -4.96 40.12
CA SER A 635 -0.63 -4.56 39.06
C SER A 635 -1.20 -5.81 38.40
N GLU A 636 -2.51 -5.83 38.18
CA GLU A 636 -3.17 -6.87 37.41
C GLU A 636 -4.06 -6.22 36.36
N GLN A 637 -4.03 -6.79 35.16
CA GLN A 637 -4.88 -6.42 34.04
C GLN A 637 -5.55 -7.68 33.49
N VAL A 638 -6.86 -7.61 33.31
CA VAL A 638 -7.68 -8.64 32.70
C VAL A 638 -8.43 -8.01 31.55
N LYS A 639 -8.28 -8.56 30.35
CA LYS A 639 -9.09 -8.21 29.18
C LYS A 639 -9.93 -9.41 28.78
N LYS A 640 -11.23 -9.19 28.67
CA LYS A 640 -12.18 -10.20 28.24
C LYS A 640 -12.71 -9.80 26.85
N PRO A 641 -12.42 -10.56 25.80
CA PRO A 641 -12.88 -10.22 24.45
C PRO A 641 -14.41 -10.39 24.36
N GLN A 642 -15.07 -9.50 23.60
CA GLN A 642 -16.51 -9.62 23.31
C GLN A 642 -16.81 -10.76 22.33
N TYR A 643 -15.88 -10.99 21.39
CA TYR A 643 -15.94 -12.04 20.37
C TYR A 643 -15.00 -13.19 20.74
N ASN A 644 -15.24 -14.38 20.21
CA ASN A 644 -14.33 -15.52 20.38
C ASN A 644 -13.00 -15.21 19.65
N PRO A 645 -11.81 -15.31 20.30
CA PRO A 645 -10.55 -15.00 19.62
C PRO A 645 -10.18 -15.93 18.46
N LEU A 646 -10.68 -17.17 18.50
CA LEU A 646 -10.48 -18.17 17.44
C LEU A 646 -11.50 -17.99 16.30
N ASP A 647 -12.73 -17.58 16.63
CA ASP A 647 -13.82 -17.26 15.69
C ASP A 647 -14.29 -15.82 15.91
N ARG A 648 -13.58 -14.87 15.30
CA ARG A 648 -13.68 -13.44 15.64
C ARG A 648 -14.99 -12.77 15.24
N ASP A 649 -15.84 -13.46 14.49
CA ASP A 649 -17.16 -13.06 14.07
C ASP A 649 -18.27 -13.51 15.04
N ILE A 650 -18.03 -14.55 15.85
CA ILE A 650 -19.00 -15.08 16.82
C ILE A 650 -18.82 -14.41 18.19
N LEU A 651 -19.92 -14.01 18.84
CA LEU A 651 -19.88 -13.48 20.20
C LEU A 651 -19.40 -14.55 21.17
N MET A 652 -18.53 -14.17 22.10
CA MET A 652 -17.98 -15.08 23.10
C MET A 652 -19.07 -15.66 24.01
N LYS A 653 -20.15 -14.91 24.25
CA LYS A 653 -21.30 -15.40 25.01
C LYS A 653 -21.97 -16.57 24.28
N ASP A 654 -22.27 -16.40 23.00
CA ASP A 654 -22.95 -17.41 22.19
C ASP A 654 -22.06 -18.64 21.99
N ALA A 655 -20.75 -18.44 21.78
CA ALA A 655 -19.78 -19.52 21.69
C ALA A 655 -19.66 -20.34 22.99
N LEU A 656 -19.96 -19.77 24.16
CA LEU A 656 -19.92 -20.49 25.44
C LEU A 656 -21.20 -21.31 25.70
N GLU A 657 -22.34 -20.92 25.11
CA GLU A 657 -23.63 -21.59 25.32
C GLU A 657 -23.65 -23.02 24.76
N SER A 658 -22.82 -23.32 23.74
CA SER A 658 -22.67 -24.65 23.16
C SER A 658 -21.81 -25.61 24.01
N TYR A 659 -21.11 -25.12 25.04
CA TYR A 659 -20.26 -25.95 25.92
C TYR A 659 -20.95 -26.28 27.26
N ASP A 660 -20.60 -27.44 27.81
CA ASP A 660 -21.00 -27.86 29.17
C ASP A 660 -20.71 -26.76 30.21
N PRO A 661 -21.65 -26.44 31.12
CA PRO A 661 -21.46 -25.41 32.14
C PRO A 661 -20.20 -25.60 33.02
N SER A 662 -19.79 -26.86 33.24
CA SER A 662 -18.58 -27.19 34.01
C SER A 662 -17.27 -26.83 33.29
N LYS A 663 -17.27 -26.77 31.95
CA LYS A 663 -16.12 -26.43 31.11
C LYS A 663 -16.05 -24.93 30.78
N GLN A 664 -17.19 -24.23 30.80
CA GLN A 664 -17.27 -22.80 30.47
C GLN A 664 -16.34 -21.93 31.32
N ASP A 665 -16.22 -22.19 32.62
CA ASP A 665 -15.35 -21.40 33.50
C ASP A 665 -13.86 -21.63 33.25
N SER A 666 -13.50 -22.82 32.77
CA SER A 666 -12.14 -23.11 32.30
C SER A 666 -11.86 -22.33 31.01
N LEU A 667 -12.77 -22.38 30.03
CA LEU A 667 -12.64 -21.68 28.76
C LEU A 667 -12.55 -20.15 28.94
N LYS A 668 -13.37 -19.56 29.82
CA LYS A 668 -13.29 -18.13 30.16
C LYS A 668 -11.93 -17.72 30.73
N LYS A 669 -11.24 -18.61 31.44
CA LYS A 669 -9.89 -18.35 31.98
C LYS A 669 -8.81 -18.45 30.92
N VAL A 670 -9.03 -19.28 29.89
CA VAL A 670 -8.12 -19.48 28.76
C VAL A 670 -8.22 -18.33 27.75
N VAL A 671 -9.44 -17.84 27.49
CA VAL A 671 -9.72 -16.83 26.45
C VAL A 671 -9.39 -15.40 26.89
N ARG A 672 -9.30 -15.13 28.20
CA ARG A 672 -8.94 -13.79 28.70
C ARG A 672 -7.44 -13.53 28.51
N ASP A 673 -7.09 -12.33 28.07
CA ASP A 673 -5.72 -11.82 28.21
C ASP A 673 -5.56 -11.34 29.66
N TYR A 674 -4.59 -11.92 30.35
CA TYR A 674 -4.29 -11.61 31.73
C TYR A 674 -2.81 -11.34 31.92
N THR A 675 -2.51 -10.18 32.48
CA THR A 675 -1.16 -9.75 32.80
C THR A 675 -1.07 -9.37 34.27
N LYS A 676 -0.06 -9.88 34.98
CA LYS A 676 0.20 -9.61 36.38
C LYS A 676 1.65 -9.19 36.57
N ARG A 677 1.84 -8.02 37.18
CA ARG A 677 3.16 -7.50 37.53
C ARG A 677 3.29 -7.36 39.03
N LYS A 678 4.35 -7.94 39.60
CA LYS A 678 4.78 -7.69 40.98
C LYS A 678 6.13 -7.04 40.98
N SER A 679 6.34 -6.11 41.90
CA SER A 679 7.60 -5.39 42.03
C SER A 679 7.92 -5.13 43.49
N LEU A 680 9.17 -5.38 43.88
CA LEU A 680 9.70 -5.11 45.20
C LEU A 680 11.11 -4.53 45.04
N ASN A 681 11.26 -3.25 45.35
CA ASN A 681 12.49 -2.51 45.12
C ASN A 681 12.96 -1.78 46.38
N PHE A 682 14.14 -2.12 46.85
CA PHE A 682 14.92 -1.37 47.82
C PHE A 682 15.98 -0.57 47.07
N THR A 683 15.83 0.76 47.03
CA THR A 683 16.71 1.61 46.22
C THR A 683 17.69 2.37 47.11
N ASN A 684 19.00 2.29 46.82
CA ASN A 684 19.99 3.12 47.49
C ASN A 684 19.90 3.09 49.04
N VAL A 685 19.74 1.90 49.60
CA VAL A 685 19.75 1.65 51.05
C VAL A 685 21.13 2.00 51.57
N GLN A 686 21.23 3.04 52.39
CA GLN A 686 22.51 3.60 52.81
C GLN A 686 22.42 4.24 54.19
N LYS A 687 23.57 4.34 54.87
CA LYS A 687 23.71 5.14 56.08
C LYS A 687 24.23 6.53 55.71
N SER A 688 23.48 7.57 56.03
CA SER A 688 23.89 8.95 55.78
C SER A 688 24.82 9.47 56.88
N ARG A 689 25.83 10.26 56.49
CA ARG A 689 26.73 10.95 57.44
C ARG A 689 25.97 12.09 58.13
N GLY A 690 25.91 12.07 59.46
CA GLY A 690 25.23 13.10 60.26
C GLY A 690 25.93 14.47 60.24
N LYS A 691 25.20 15.53 60.64
CA LYS A 691 25.76 16.88 60.82
C LYS A 691 26.82 16.84 61.94
N GLY A 692 28.07 17.20 61.61
CA GLY A 692 29.21 17.17 62.57
C GLY A 692 30.04 15.88 62.57
N SER A 693 29.85 14.97 61.61
CA SER A 693 30.63 13.72 61.51
C SER A 693 32.15 13.95 61.39
N LYS A 694 32.93 13.04 61.98
CA LYS A 694 34.39 12.92 61.81
C LYS A 694 34.74 12.72 60.31
N LYS A 695 36.01 12.97 59.97
CA LYS A 695 36.56 12.81 58.61
C LYS A 695 36.23 11.41 58.05
N PRO A 696 35.90 11.29 56.75
CA PRO A 696 35.56 10.01 56.15
C PRO A 696 36.77 9.06 56.17
N HIS A 697 36.57 7.85 56.66
CA HIS A 697 37.52 6.75 56.53
C HIS A 697 37.09 5.79 55.43
N ILE A 698 38.04 5.00 54.94
CA ILE A 698 37.83 4.03 53.85
C ILE A 698 36.83 2.94 54.32
N TYR A 699 36.93 2.50 55.57
CA TYR A 699 36.08 1.44 56.13
C TYR A 699 34.71 1.92 56.64
N ASP A 700 34.35 3.19 56.45
CA ASP A 700 33.06 3.73 56.89
C ASP A 700 31.90 3.11 56.10
N ILE A 701 30.89 2.60 56.81
CA ILE A 701 29.67 2.02 56.22
C ILE A 701 28.87 3.08 55.45
N GLU A 702 29.03 4.35 55.79
CA GLU A 702 28.40 5.48 55.06
C GLU A 702 28.91 5.63 53.62
N ASN A 703 29.96 4.91 53.23
CA ASN A 703 30.42 4.84 51.84
C ASN A 703 29.67 3.77 51.03
N ILE A 704 28.86 2.91 51.68
CA ILE A 704 28.17 1.78 51.06
C ILE A 704 26.69 2.12 50.83
N ALA A 705 26.21 1.84 49.62
CA ALA A 705 24.80 1.87 49.27
C ALA A 705 24.39 0.58 48.55
N LEU A 706 23.33 -0.06 49.05
CA LEU A 706 22.78 -1.31 48.53
C LEU A 706 21.51 -1.02 47.73
N THR A 707 21.30 -1.73 46.62
CA THR A 707 20.04 -1.73 45.87
C THR A 707 19.66 -3.17 45.59
N TYR A 708 18.41 -3.51 45.83
CA TYR A 708 17.84 -4.80 45.47
C TYR A 708 16.49 -4.54 44.81
N ALA A 709 16.28 -5.07 43.61
CA ALA A 709 15.04 -4.96 42.87
C ALA A 709 14.61 -6.34 42.39
N TYR A 710 13.33 -6.63 42.57
CA TYR A 710 12.68 -7.84 42.11
C TYR A 710 11.45 -7.45 41.32
N THR A 711 11.33 -8.00 40.10
CA THR A 711 10.13 -7.87 39.29
C THR A 711 9.73 -9.23 38.75
N GLU A 712 8.42 -9.49 38.79
CA GLU A 712 7.76 -10.66 38.22
C GLU A 712 6.71 -10.13 37.25
N ASP A 713 6.77 -10.53 35.99
CA ASP A 713 5.75 -10.27 34.98
C ASP A 713 5.21 -11.62 34.52
N SER A 714 3.91 -11.83 34.67
CA SER A 714 3.22 -13.06 34.27
C SER A 714 2.14 -12.72 33.27
N HIS A 715 2.15 -13.38 32.13
CA HIS A 715 1.20 -13.17 31.06
C HIS A 715 0.56 -14.50 30.63
N GLN A 716 -0.73 -14.48 30.30
CA GLN A 716 -1.44 -15.59 29.67
C GLN A 716 -2.51 -15.04 28.74
N ASP A 717 -2.72 -15.70 27.61
CA ASP A 717 -3.79 -15.39 26.67
C ASP A 717 -4.21 -16.66 25.90
N ILE A 718 -4.91 -16.47 24.77
CA ILE A 718 -5.37 -17.59 23.95
C ILE A 718 -4.23 -18.32 23.23
N GLU A 719 -3.12 -17.63 22.93
CA GLU A 719 -1.96 -18.19 22.23
C GLU A 719 -0.87 -18.65 23.21
N THR A 720 -0.90 -18.17 24.45
CA THR A 720 0.14 -18.37 25.47
C THR A 720 -0.47 -19.00 26.72
N GLU A 721 0.00 -20.20 27.08
CA GLU A 721 -0.46 -20.88 28.29
C GLU A 721 0.04 -20.16 29.55
N TYR A 722 1.32 -19.79 29.56
CA TYR A 722 1.95 -18.89 30.50
C TYR A 722 3.24 -18.32 29.91
N ASP A 723 3.55 -17.06 30.21
CA ASP A 723 4.85 -16.42 30.00
C ASP A 723 5.21 -15.68 31.30
N ASP A 724 6.16 -16.25 32.03
CA ASP A 724 6.62 -15.74 33.32
C ASP A 724 8.06 -15.22 33.21
N ALA A 725 8.24 -13.93 33.45
CA ALA A 725 9.52 -13.25 33.46
C ALA A 725 9.89 -12.77 34.87
N TYR A 726 11.02 -13.23 35.38
CA TYR A 726 11.56 -12.92 36.69
C TYR A 726 12.87 -12.17 36.54
N THR A 727 12.94 -10.94 37.07
CA THR A 727 14.17 -10.16 37.12
C THR A 727 14.60 -9.90 38.56
N HIS A 728 15.84 -10.27 38.87
CA HIS A 728 16.51 -9.92 40.12
C HIS A 728 17.70 -9.03 39.82
N ARG A 729 17.72 -7.85 40.42
CA ARG A 729 18.85 -6.93 40.32
C ARG A 729 19.39 -6.59 41.70
N GLY A 730 20.63 -6.97 41.95
CA GLY A 730 21.37 -6.59 43.16
C GLY A 730 22.52 -5.67 42.79
N ALA A 731 22.61 -4.49 43.39
CA ALA A 731 23.74 -3.60 43.20
C ALA A 731 24.32 -3.13 44.53
N LEU A 732 25.65 -3.19 44.65
CA LEU A 732 26.41 -2.63 45.75
C LEU A 732 27.29 -1.52 45.20
N ASN A 733 27.11 -0.32 45.75
CA ASN A 733 27.87 0.86 45.42
C ASN A 733 28.72 1.23 46.63
N TYR A 734 30.03 1.26 46.46
CA TYR A 734 30.97 1.79 47.42
C TYR A 734 31.56 3.08 46.85
N ASN A 735 31.46 4.19 47.58
CA ASN A 735 31.95 5.50 47.15
C ASN A 735 32.58 6.24 48.33
N PHE A 736 33.90 6.13 48.43
CA PHE A 736 34.72 6.88 49.37
C PHE A 736 35.25 8.15 48.72
N SER A 737 35.08 9.29 49.40
CA SER A 737 35.67 10.56 48.99
C SER A 737 36.23 11.29 50.21
N ASN A 738 37.48 11.75 50.11
CA ASN A 738 38.20 12.43 51.17
C ASN A 738 39.02 13.60 50.60
N LYS A 739 39.33 14.57 51.45
CA LYS A 739 40.35 15.60 51.24
C LYS A 739 41.59 15.21 52.05
N PRO A 740 42.49 14.35 51.52
CA PRO A 740 43.65 13.87 52.25
C PRO A 740 44.56 15.04 52.69
N LYS A 741 45.20 14.91 53.87
CA LYS A 741 46.15 15.91 54.34
C LYS A 741 47.43 15.82 53.52
N ASN A 742 47.90 16.95 53.01
CA ASN A 742 49.17 17.01 52.29
C ASN A 742 50.36 16.99 53.26
N PHE A 743 51.29 16.06 53.06
CA PHE A 743 52.54 15.96 53.83
C PHE A 743 53.69 16.61 53.07
N LYS A 744 54.40 17.54 53.74
CA LYS A 744 55.55 18.27 53.19
C LYS A 744 56.80 18.00 54.05
N PRO A 745 57.54 16.90 53.82
CA PRO A 745 58.64 16.48 54.70
C PRO A 745 59.77 17.52 54.80
N PHE A 746 60.08 18.22 53.71
CA PHE A 746 61.20 19.18 53.65
C PHE A 746 60.78 20.65 53.85
N GLY A 747 59.48 20.92 54.05
CA GLY A 747 58.94 22.29 54.10
C GLY A 747 59.45 23.15 55.27
N LYS A 748 60.02 22.53 56.33
CA LYS A 748 60.54 23.19 57.53
C LYS A 748 62.08 23.19 57.64
N ALA A 749 62.81 22.58 56.70
CA ALA A 749 64.27 22.50 56.75
C ALA A 749 64.94 23.87 56.46
N LYS A 750 65.77 24.37 57.39
CA LYS A 750 66.42 25.70 57.29
C LYS A 750 67.43 25.78 56.14
N VAL A 751 68.15 24.70 55.84
CA VAL A 751 69.17 24.62 54.77
C VAL A 751 68.53 24.74 53.37
N LEU A 752 67.35 24.14 53.19
CA LEU A 752 66.59 24.15 51.93
C LEU A 752 65.78 25.44 51.71
N ARG A 753 65.69 26.32 52.72
CA ARG A 753 64.98 27.63 52.61
C ARG A 753 65.81 28.73 51.96
N LYS A 754 67.15 28.66 52.04
CA LYS A 754 68.06 29.75 51.59
C LYS A 754 68.45 29.68 50.12
N ASN A 755 68.32 28.53 49.46
CA ASN A 755 68.85 28.32 48.11
C ASN A 755 67.73 28.21 47.06
N LYS A 756 67.70 29.13 46.07
CA LYS A 756 66.66 29.23 45.03
C LYS A 756 66.62 27.97 44.14
N TYR A 757 67.76 27.31 43.95
CA TYR A 757 67.89 26.11 43.12
C TYR A 757 67.42 24.82 43.79
N LEU A 758 67.21 24.80 45.11
CA LEU A 758 66.74 23.61 45.87
C LEU A 758 65.22 23.65 46.16
N ARG A 759 64.47 24.52 45.48
CA ARG A 759 63.03 24.71 45.68
C ARG A 759 62.21 23.47 45.33
N ILE A 760 62.61 22.70 44.31
CA ILE A 760 61.96 21.45 43.90
C ILE A 760 61.96 20.41 45.04
N VAL A 761 63.07 20.29 45.77
CA VAL A 761 63.20 19.36 46.91
C VAL A 761 62.43 19.88 48.13
N LYS A 762 62.44 21.19 48.37
CA LYS A 762 61.66 21.85 49.43
C LYS A 762 60.15 21.69 49.26
N ASP A 763 59.66 21.82 48.02
CA ASP A 763 58.23 21.77 47.68
C ASP A 763 57.71 20.35 47.40
N PHE A 764 58.57 19.34 47.56
CA PHE A 764 58.17 17.94 47.56
C PHE A 764 57.05 17.72 48.58
N ASN A 765 55.94 17.18 48.08
CA ASN A 765 54.73 16.99 48.84
C ASN A 765 54.02 15.75 48.35
N PHE A 766 53.34 15.04 49.24
CA PHE A 766 52.59 13.84 48.87
C PHE A 766 51.33 13.69 49.73
N TYR A 767 50.34 13.00 49.17
CA TYR A 767 49.16 12.57 49.91
C TYR A 767 49.29 11.07 50.19
N LEU A 768 48.87 10.62 51.39
CA LEU A 768 48.94 9.20 51.80
C LEU A 768 47.68 8.39 51.46
N MET A 769 46.62 9.05 50.99
CA MET A 769 45.34 8.41 50.69
C MET A 769 44.79 8.95 49.37
N PRO A 770 44.03 8.12 48.62
CA PRO A 770 43.34 8.57 47.42
C PRO A 770 42.27 9.61 47.77
N SER A 771 42.00 10.53 46.84
CA SER A 771 40.97 11.54 46.99
C SER A 771 39.57 10.97 46.70
N ARG A 772 39.48 9.96 45.83
CA ARG A 772 38.25 9.20 45.60
C ARG A 772 38.55 7.73 45.31
N LEU A 773 37.77 6.85 45.91
CA LEU A 773 37.74 5.43 45.57
C LEU A 773 36.27 5.03 45.43
N SER A 774 35.88 4.62 44.23
CA SER A 774 34.53 4.15 43.94
C SER A 774 34.57 2.78 43.28
N PHE A 775 33.71 1.90 43.76
CA PHE A 775 33.52 0.56 43.25
C PHE A 775 32.02 0.30 43.18
N ARG A 776 31.53 -0.13 42.02
CA ARG A 776 30.14 -0.54 41.84
C ARG A 776 30.12 -1.95 41.30
N THR A 777 29.32 -2.80 41.93
CA THR A 777 29.00 -4.14 41.41
C THR A 777 27.50 -4.26 41.25
N ASP A 778 27.06 -4.74 40.09
CA ASP A 778 25.65 -4.87 39.69
C ASP A 778 25.47 -6.27 39.09
N LEU A 779 24.66 -7.07 39.76
CA LEU A 779 24.21 -8.39 39.34
C LEU A 779 22.79 -8.23 38.82
N ASN A 780 22.55 -8.63 37.58
CA ASN A 780 21.24 -8.59 36.94
C ASN A 780 20.91 -9.95 36.34
N ARG A 781 19.97 -10.66 36.96
CA ARG A 781 19.48 -11.97 36.52
C ARG A 781 18.07 -11.82 35.98
N SER A 782 17.87 -12.10 34.71
CA SER A 782 16.56 -12.21 34.06
C SER A 782 16.35 -13.66 33.64
N PHE A 783 15.19 -14.21 34.00
CA PHE A 783 14.77 -15.57 33.64
C PHE A 783 13.34 -15.47 33.12
N SER A 784 13.10 -15.87 31.88
CA SER A 784 11.78 -15.97 31.25
C SER A 784 11.49 -17.43 30.93
N GLU A 785 10.27 -17.86 31.19
CA GLU A 785 9.73 -19.16 30.81
C GLU A 785 8.40 -18.94 30.10
N ALA A 786 8.34 -19.29 28.82
CA ALA A 786 7.14 -19.10 28.00
C ALA A 786 6.71 -20.42 27.38
N LYS A 787 5.43 -20.73 27.48
CA LYS A 787 4.83 -21.92 26.86
C LYS A 787 3.67 -21.50 25.95
N PRO A 788 3.80 -21.68 24.63
CA PRO A 788 2.69 -21.49 23.71
C PRO A 788 1.56 -22.48 24.02
N ARG A 789 0.32 -22.01 23.90
CA ARG A 789 -0.87 -22.84 24.03
C ARG A 789 -1.12 -23.55 22.70
N ASN A 790 -1.49 -24.82 22.79
CA ASN A 790 -1.96 -25.56 21.63
C ASN A 790 -3.44 -25.21 21.34
N THR A 791 -3.68 -24.57 20.20
CA THR A 791 -5.01 -24.17 19.71
C THR A 791 -5.50 -25.03 18.54
N SER A 792 -4.73 -26.04 18.11
CA SER A 792 -5.00 -26.84 16.90
C SER A 792 -6.10 -27.90 17.04
N GLY A 793 -6.58 -28.17 18.26
CA GLY A 793 -7.56 -29.23 18.55
C GLY A 793 -6.98 -30.66 18.63
N TYR A 794 -5.71 -30.86 18.24
CA TYR A 794 -4.99 -32.12 18.41
C TYR A 794 -4.20 -32.12 19.73
N ASP A 795 -3.91 -33.29 20.30
CA ASP A 795 -3.07 -33.39 21.51
C ASP A 795 -1.57 -33.31 21.14
N LEU A 796 -1.11 -32.11 20.77
CA LEU A 796 0.30 -31.82 20.52
C LEU A 796 0.97 -31.37 21.82
N ILE A 797 2.07 -32.05 22.15
CA ILE A 797 2.94 -31.66 23.26
C ILE A 797 3.84 -30.53 22.78
N ILE A 798 3.66 -29.34 23.36
CA ILE A 798 4.51 -28.16 23.13
C ILE A 798 5.40 -27.96 24.36
N ASP A 799 6.72 -28.03 24.15
CA ASP A 799 7.71 -27.78 25.19
C ASP A 799 7.88 -26.27 25.46
N PRO A 800 8.13 -25.87 26.72
CA PRO A 800 8.37 -24.48 27.07
C PRO A 800 9.73 -23.98 26.56
N VAL A 801 9.77 -22.70 26.23
CA VAL A 801 10.98 -21.97 25.82
C VAL A 801 11.53 -21.17 27.00
N PHE A 802 12.85 -21.18 27.16
CA PHE A 802 13.53 -20.51 28.27
C PHE A 802 14.48 -19.42 27.74
N ALA A 803 14.35 -18.20 28.27
CA ALA A 803 15.28 -17.11 28.01
C ALA A 803 15.98 -16.71 29.30
N LYS A 804 17.32 -16.79 29.33
CA LYS A 804 18.10 -16.54 30.55
C LYS A 804 19.24 -15.58 30.29
N THR A 805 19.39 -14.61 31.17
CA THR A 805 20.55 -13.71 31.17
C THR A 805 20.96 -13.42 32.60
N PHE A 806 22.20 -13.74 32.97
CA PHE A 806 22.73 -13.40 34.28
C PHE A 806 24.02 -12.59 34.12
N LEU A 807 23.88 -11.27 34.16
CA LEU A 807 24.96 -10.33 33.92
C LEU A 807 25.59 -9.87 35.24
N TRP A 808 26.92 -9.78 35.26
CA TRP A 808 27.68 -9.23 36.36
C TRP A 808 28.58 -8.08 35.89
N ASN A 809 28.19 -6.88 36.28
CA ASN A 809 28.78 -5.62 35.92
C ASN A 809 29.60 -5.06 37.08
N ARG A 810 30.89 -4.76 36.86
CA ARG A 810 31.79 -4.19 37.86
C ARG A 810 32.48 -2.96 37.32
N ASP A 811 32.35 -1.83 38.02
CA ASP A 811 32.94 -0.56 37.64
C ASP A 811 33.86 -0.08 38.76
N TYR A 812 35.10 0.25 38.40
CA TYR A 812 36.16 0.70 39.30
C TYR A 812 36.57 2.11 38.91
N ASN A 813 36.70 3.00 39.88
CA ASN A 813 37.21 4.34 39.66
C ASN A 813 38.02 4.79 40.88
N LEU A 814 39.32 4.96 40.66
CA LEU A 814 40.31 5.38 41.63
C LEU A 814 40.89 6.72 41.17
N LYS A 815 40.74 7.74 42.01
CA LYS A 815 41.41 9.02 41.85
C LYS A 815 42.40 9.22 42.98
N TYR A 816 43.67 9.25 42.65
CA TYR A 816 44.76 9.45 43.59
C TYR A 816 45.62 10.64 43.18
N ASP A 817 45.46 11.75 43.90
CA ASP A 817 46.40 12.86 43.85
C ASP A 817 47.66 12.45 44.63
N LEU A 818 48.68 11.92 43.97
CA LEU A 818 49.94 11.49 44.63
C LEU A 818 50.68 12.69 45.21
N SER A 819 50.64 13.84 44.54
CA SER A 819 51.12 15.13 45.03
C SER A 819 50.26 16.27 44.48
N ARG A 820 50.53 17.53 44.85
CA ARG A 820 49.91 18.70 44.18
C ARG A 820 50.21 18.74 42.67
N ALA A 821 51.37 18.22 42.27
CA ALA A 821 51.83 18.23 40.89
C ALA A 821 51.42 16.97 40.13
N LEU A 822 51.30 15.82 40.79
CA LEU A 822 51.03 14.52 40.19
C LEU A 822 49.65 14.01 40.56
N LYS A 823 48.76 13.89 39.58
CA LYS A 823 47.42 13.32 39.74
C LYS A 823 47.28 12.08 38.88
N PHE A 824 46.73 11.02 39.45
CA PHE A 824 46.48 9.74 38.82
C PHE A 824 44.97 9.43 38.87
N ASP A 825 44.38 9.16 37.71
CA ASP A 825 42.98 8.73 37.56
C ASP A 825 42.98 7.37 36.84
N PHE A 826 42.37 6.37 37.47
CA PHE A 826 42.22 5.04 36.91
C PHE A 826 40.75 4.63 36.91
N LYS A 827 40.24 4.30 35.74
CA LYS A 827 38.88 3.80 35.54
C LYS A 827 38.94 2.44 34.87
N ALA A 828 38.21 1.47 35.40
CA ALA A 828 38.07 0.16 34.77
C ALA A 828 36.60 -0.30 34.79
N THR A 829 36.19 -1.00 33.74
CA THR A 829 34.86 -1.60 33.62
C THR A 829 35.06 -3.06 33.24
N ASN A 830 34.50 -3.97 34.02
CA ASN A 830 34.49 -5.40 33.76
C ASN A 830 33.04 -5.88 33.65
N ARG A 831 32.70 -6.47 32.51
CA ARG A 831 31.40 -7.08 32.22
C ARG A 831 31.61 -8.59 32.13
N ALA A 832 30.82 -9.36 32.86
CA ALA A 832 30.83 -10.82 32.83
C ALA A 832 29.41 -11.38 32.72
N ILE A 833 29.34 -12.62 32.28
CA ILE A 833 28.13 -13.43 32.29
C ILE A 833 28.32 -14.60 33.25
N VAL A 834 27.32 -14.88 34.07
CA VAL A 834 27.26 -16.09 34.91
C VAL A 834 26.52 -17.13 34.09
N ASP A 835 27.26 -18.13 33.59
CA ASP A 835 26.66 -19.17 32.74
C ASP A 835 25.68 -20.03 33.58
N GLU A 836 24.49 -20.28 33.06
CA GLU A 836 23.45 -21.11 33.68
C GLU A 836 23.18 -22.37 32.83
N PRO A 837 22.89 -23.53 33.45
CA PRO A 837 22.56 -24.74 32.70
C PRO A 837 21.23 -24.60 31.92
N PRO A 838 21.01 -25.41 30.86
CA PRO A 838 19.80 -25.34 30.04
C PRO A 838 18.52 -25.76 30.78
N GLY A 839 17.36 -25.33 30.28
CA GLY A 839 16.02 -25.70 30.79
C GLY A 839 15.64 -25.04 32.11
N ARG A 840 14.63 -25.55 32.82
CA ARG A 840 14.26 -25.03 34.15
C ARG A 840 15.38 -25.30 35.19
N ILE A 841 15.53 -24.43 36.18
CA ILE A 841 16.48 -24.62 37.31
C ILE A 841 15.74 -25.32 38.46
N ASP A 842 15.54 -26.61 38.32
CA ASP A 842 14.75 -27.47 39.20
C ASP A 842 15.61 -28.41 40.05
N THR A 843 16.68 -28.97 39.47
CA THR A 843 17.57 -29.90 40.17
C THR A 843 18.64 -29.19 41.04
N ASP A 844 19.13 -29.89 42.05
CA ASP A 844 20.13 -29.33 42.98
C ASP A 844 21.51 -29.19 42.32
N GLU A 845 21.86 -30.05 41.36
CA GLU A 845 23.09 -29.94 40.57
C GLU A 845 23.09 -28.65 39.74
N LYS A 846 21.96 -28.29 39.13
CA LYS A 846 21.81 -27.05 38.37
C LYS A 846 21.97 -25.82 39.25
N LYS A 847 21.42 -25.85 40.47
CA LYS A 847 21.57 -24.76 41.45
C LYS A 847 23.01 -24.63 41.93
N ASP A 848 23.71 -25.74 42.13
CA ASP A 848 25.10 -25.74 42.56
C ASP A 848 26.05 -25.21 41.47
N SER A 849 25.78 -25.53 40.20
CA SER A 849 26.49 -24.95 39.06
C SER A 849 26.40 -23.42 39.02
N ILE A 850 25.21 -22.85 39.23
CA ILE A 850 25.02 -21.39 39.27
C ILE A 850 25.81 -20.76 40.42
N LYS A 851 25.77 -21.37 41.61
CA LYS A 851 26.55 -20.89 42.78
C LYS A 851 28.04 -20.94 42.48
N THR A 852 28.52 -22.04 41.92
CA THR A 852 29.93 -22.20 41.54
C THR A 852 30.36 -21.14 40.53
N ASN A 853 29.55 -20.90 39.48
CA ASN A 853 29.82 -19.87 38.48
C ASN A 853 29.78 -18.44 39.06
N LEU A 854 28.91 -18.20 40.05
CA LEU A 854 28.85 -16.95 40.79
C LEU A 854 30.07 -16.78 41.72
N TYR A 855 30.55 -17.83 42.40
CA TYR A 855 31.79 -17.75 43.18
C TYR A 855 33.03 -17.55 42.29
N ASN A 856 32.99 -18.08 41.06
CA ASN A 856 34.04 -17.92 40.05
C ASN A 856 33.98 -16.57 39.31
N PHE A 857 33.22 -15.59 39.80
CA PHE A 857 33.15 -14.24 39.23
C PHE A 857 32.54 -14.12 37.82
N GLY A 858 31.91 -15.19 37.34
CA GLY A 858 31.40 -15.30 35.97
C GLY A 858 32.50 -15.29 34.90
N ARG A 859 32.12 -15.63 33.68
CA ARG A 859 32.98 -15.56 32.51
C ARG A 859 33.05 -14.11 32.02
N ASN A 860 34.24 -13.51 32.04
CA ASN A 860 34.43 -12.14 31.56
C ASN A 860 34.19 -12.07 30.05
N THR A 861 33.30 -11.15 29.63
CA THR A 861 32.99 -10.90 28.22
C THR A 861 33.69 -9.66 27.70
N ASN A 862 33.86 -8.63 28.55
CA ASN A 862 34.53 -7.40 28.17
C ASN A 862 35.24 -6.76 29.38
N TYR A 863 36.50 -6.40 29.20
CA TYR A 863 37.28 -5.63 30.16
C TYR A 863 37.91 -4.42 29.47
N ARG A 864 37.65 -3.23 30.01
CA ARG A 864 38.26 -1.98 29.54
C ARG A 864 38.80 -1.20 30.71
N HIS A 865 39.98 -0.62 30.59
CA HIS A 865 40.51 0.32 31.55
C HIS A 865 41.14 1.54 30.86
N ALA A 866 41.22 2.64 31.60
CA ALA A 866 41.89 3.87 31.21
C ALA A 866 42.64 4.42 32.43
N ALA A 867 43.91 4.72 32.24
CA ALA A 867 44.75 5.37 33.24
C ALA A 867 45.19 6.73 32.69
N ASN A 868 45.03 7.79 33.48
CA ASN A 868 45.49 9.13 33.14
C ASN A 868 46.38 9.64 34.27
N ALA A 869 47.63 9.98 33.94
CA ALA A 869 48.57 10.60 34.85
C ALA A 869 48.88 12.01 34.36
N SER A 870 48.50 13.03 35.13
CA SER A 870 48.82 14.42 34.84
C SER A 870 49.91 14.91 35.79
N PHE A 871 51.04 15.37 35.24
CA PHE A 871 52.12 15.97 36.01
C PHE A 871 52.29 17.45 35.64
N THR A 872 52.02 18.35 36.58
CA THR A 872 52.27 19.79 36.43
C THR A 872 53.65 20.10 36.99
N VAL A 873 54.60 20.42 36.11
CA VAL A 873 55.97 20.76 36.49
C VAL A 873 55.96 22.02 37.37
N PRO A 874 56.47 21.97 38.62
CA PRO A 874 56.43 23.11 39.54
C PRO A 874 57.56 24.12 39.21
N LEU A 875 57.40 24.89 38.14
CA LEU A 875 58.36 25.93 37.71
C LEU A 875 58.11 27.31 38.34
N SER A 876 57.00 27.50 39.06
CA SER A 876 56.59 28.78 39.67
C SER A 876 57.31 29.13 40.95
#